data_AF-A0AAQ3T349-F1
#
_entry.id   AF-A0AAQ3T349-F1
#
_cell.length_a   1.000
_cell.length_b   1.000
_cell.length_c   1.000
_cell.angle_alpha   90.00
_cell.angle_beta   90.00
_cell.angle_gamma   90.00
#
_symmetry.space_group_name_H-M   'P 1'
#
loop_
_entity.id
_entity.type
_entity.pdbx_description
1 polymer ?
#
loop_
_entity_poly.entity_id
_entity_poly.type
_entity_poly.pdbx_seq_one_letter_code
_entity_poly.pdbx_strand_id
1 'polypeptide(L)'
;MISAATETSSQTLEWAMAELVVNQRVMAKLQDEIARFANADQPTIAESDLNKMEYLKAVFKEVLRLHAPAPLLVPHESTTPAVVQGYEIPAKTTLFVNVWAIGRDPAVWDAPEEFRPERFLGGKPPVDFRGTDYQLIPFGAGRRICPGVNFAMPVLELALVSLLHHFDWELPSGMRPAELDMGEAPGLTTPRQVPLVLVPKRKTRSASVAMSPYLLAAAASVIVFFLNIIKNRRSSKLPPSPPSLPLIGHLHLIGRLAHRSLHELYLRYGGGGGLLFLQLGRRRTLVVSTAAAAADLFRNHDLAFASRPHSVAGDKLMYGCANVSFAPYGESWRRGKKIAVVHLLSPRRVESFAPVRDAEVAALVARIRRAAEAGEAVVLMELMYGYTNAVVTRAATGAAGATAEKMKQLMGNSAALVSGFQPEDVLPDAPARFVRWATGLDKKLDDMADAWDKFMSEILTAHKEKRADGAGEWGEDFMDVLLRLREEDAVGLELTDDRIKATVQDMIAAATETSSQTLEWAMAELLVNHRVMAKLQDEIARFANADQPTIAQSDLNKMEYLKSVFKEVLRLHAPAPLLVPHESTTPAVVQGYEIPAKTTLFVNVWAIGRDPAVWDAPEEFRPERFLGGKPPVDFRGTDYQFIPFGTGRRICPGINFAVPALELALVSLLHHFDWELPAGMRPTDLDMGEAPGLTTPRRVPLVLVPKRKTRSASVAAQQ
;
A
#
# COMPACT_ATOMS: atom_id res chain seq x y z
N MET A 1 -0.19 6.84 -14.81
CA MET A 1 0.89 7.23 -15.75
C MET A 1 2.27 6.91 -15.19
N ILE A 2 2.66 7.41 -13.99
CA ILE A 2 3.99 7.11 -13.39
C ILE A 2 4.19 5.61 -13.11
N SER A 3 3.21 4.92 -12.51
CA SER A 3 3.32 3.47 -12.24
C SER A 3 3.56 2.63 -13.50
N ALA A 4 2.84 2.93 -14.59
CA ALA A 4 2.99 2.23 -15.87
C ALA A 4 4.32 2.56 -16.57
N ALA A 5 4.82 3.79 -16.42
CA ALA A 5 6.11 4.20 -16.98
C ALA A 5 7.29 3.54 -16.25
N THR A 6 7.22 3.41 -14.92
CA THR A 6 8.24 2.72 -14.13
C THR A 6 8.31 1.23 -14.48
N GLU A 7 7.16 0.57 -14.56
CA GLU A 7 7.07 -0.87 -14.84
C GLU A 7 7.60 -1.23 -16.24
N THR A 8 7.14 -0.53 -17.28
CA THR A 8 7.59 -0.76 -18.66
C THR A 8 9.08 -0.49 -18.85
N SER A 9 9.62 0.53 -18.18
CA SER A 9 11.06 0.83 -18.22
C SER A 9 11.87 -0.26 -17.50
N SER A 10 11.46 -0.69 -16.29
CA SER A 10 12.18 -1.75 -15.58
C SER A 10 12.17 -3.07 -16.35
N GLN A 11 11.06 -3.44 -16.98
CA GLN A 11 10.97 -4.65 -17.80
C GLN A 11 11.88 -4.56 -19.04
N THR A 12 11.92 -3.40 -19.71
CA THR A 12 12.81 -3.20 -20.87
C THR A 12 14.28 -3.37 -20.48
N LEU A 13 14.68 -2.82 -19.34
CA LEU A 13 16.05 -2.94 -18.84
C LEU A 13 16.38 -4.39 -18.41
N GLU A 14 15.42 -5.08 -17.80
CA GLU A 14 15.55 -6.48 -17.42
C GLU A 14 15.73 -7.39 -18.65
N TRP A 15 14.90 -7.21 -19.68
CA TRP A 15 15.05 -7.94 -20.96
C TRP A 15 16.35 -7.62 -21.66
N ALA A 16 16.78 -6.36 -21.66
CA ALA A 16 18.09 -5.97 -22.21
C ALA A 16 19.23 -6.74 -21.51
N MET A 17 19.22 -6.80 -20.18
CA MET A 17 20.22 -7.55 -19.43
C MET A 17 20.14 -9.06 -19.68
N ALA A 18 18.93 -9.65 -19.75
CA ALA A 18 18.74 -11.06 -20.04
C ALA A 18 19.32 -11.44 -21.43
N GLU A 19 18.96 -10.67 -22.46
CA GLU A 19 19.44 -10.89 -23.83
C GLU A 19 20.96 -10.75 -23.93
N LEU A 20 21.55 -9.77 -23.24
CA LEU A 20 23.01 -9.60 -23.24
C LEU A 20 23.72 -10.76 -22.55
N VAL A 21 23.17 -11.29 -21.45
CA VAL A 21 23.76 -12.42 -20.71
C VAL A 21 23.71 -13.71 -21.54
N VAL A 22 22.61 -13.93 -22.26
CA VAL A 22 22.48 -15.04 -23.21
C VAL A 22 23.43 -14.86 -24.41
N ASN A 23 23.52 -13.63 -24.93
CA ASN A 23 24.31 -13.27 -26.10
C ASN A 23 25.62 -12.58 -25.71
N GLN A 24 26.54 -13.31 -25.07
CA GLN A 24 27.80 -12.75 -24.54
C GLN A 24 28.65 -12.02 -25.59
N ARG A 25 28.59 -12.43 -26.86
CA ARG A 25 29.27 -11.73 -27.96
C ARG A 25 28.73 -10.30 -28.18
N VAL A 26 27.41 -10.13 -28.07
CA VAL A 26 26.75 -8.82 -28.16
C VAL A 26 27.08 -7.99 -26.94
N MET A 27 27.05 -8.59 -25.73
CA MET A 27 27.49 -7.91 -24.50
C MET A 27 28.92 -7.40 -24.61
N ALA A 28 29.86 -8.21 -25.08
CA ALA A 28 31.25 -7.81 -25.25
C ALA A 28 31.41 -6.63 -26.22
N LYS A 29 30.73 -6.66 -27.37
CA LYS A 29 30.75 -5.54 -28.33
C LYS A 29 30.20 -4.24 -27.73
N LEU A 30 29.11 -4.32 -26.97
CA LEU A 30 28.55 -3.16 -26.28
C LEU A 30 29.49 -2.63 -25.20
N GLN A 31 30.12 -3.52 -24.43
CA GLN A 31 31.13 -3.15 -23.44
C GLN A 31 32.36 -2.49 -24.08
N ASP A 32 32.79 -2.95 -25.26
CA ASP A 32 33.87 -2.34 -26.03
C ASP A 32 33.50 -0.93 -26.52
N GLU A 33 32.27 -0.72 -27.00
CA GLU A 33 31.77 0.61 -27.35
C GLU A 33 31.77 1.52 -26.11
N ILE A 34 31.19 1.06 -25.00
CA ILE A 34 31.15 1.78 -23.71
C ILE A 34 32.57 2.14 -23.24
N ALA A 35 33.54 1.23 -23.38
CA ALA A 35 34.91 1.46 -22.94
C ALA A 35 35.61 2.59 -23.70
N ARG A 36 35.26 2.85 -24.96
CA ARG A 36 35.84 3.95 -25.78
C ARG A 36 35.44 5.34 -25.28
N PHE A 37 34.35 5.44 -24.52
CA PHE A 37 33.89 6.69 -23.93
C PHE A 37 34.28 6.83 -22.45
N ALA A 38 34.90 5.80 -21.86
CA ALA A 38 35.31 5.79 -20.46
C ALA A 38 36.81 6.03 -20.30
N ASN A 39 37.20 7.30 -20.14
CA ASN A 39 38.59 7.73 -19.93
C ASN A 39 39.00 7.69 -18.45
N ALA A 40 40.30 7.63 -18.18
CA ALA A 40 40.85 7.60 -16.82
C ALA A 40 40.45 8.82 -15.95
N ASP A 41 40.14 9.95 -16.58
CA ASP A 41 39.75 11.21 -15.92
C ASP A 41 38.22 11.40 -15.76
N GLN A 42 37.40 10.51 -16.33
CA GLN A 42 35.93 10.55 -16.23
C GLN A 42 35.39 9.17 -15.81
N PRO A 43 35.21 8.91 -14.50
CA PRO A 43 34.78 7.61 -13.99
C PRO A 43 33.29 7.31 -14.22
N THR A 44 32.53 8.25 -14.80
CA THR A 44 31.09 8.11 -15.07
C THR A 44 30.80 8.57 -16.49
N ILE A 45 30.01 7.79 -17.24
CA ILE A 45 29.60 8.14 -18.59
C ILE A 45 28.52 9.22 -18.52
N ALA A 46 28.73 10.33 -19.22
CA ALA A 46 27.77 11.42 -19.26
C ALA A 46 26.62 11.09 -20.23
N GLU A 47 25.41 11.56 -19.91
CA GLU A 47 24.22 11.40 -20.77
C GLU A 47 24.46 11.97 -22.19
N SER A 48 25.28 13.02 -22.30
CA SER A 48 25.67 13.61 -23.59
C SER A 48 26.43 12.65 -24.52
N ASP A 49 27.06 11.60 -23.97
CA ASP A 49 27.82 10.63 -24.77
C ASP A 49 26.95 9.51 -25.32
N LEU A 50 25.76 9.26 -24.74
CA LEU A 50 24.81 8.24 -25.22
C LEU A 50 24.40 8.47 -26.67
N ASN A 51 24.31 9.73 -27.09
CA ASN A 51 23.99 10.09 -28.46
C ASN A 51 25.00 9.55 -29.50
N LYS A 52 26.24 9.29 -29.08
CA LYS A 52 27.34 8.80 -29.91
C LYS A 52 27.49 7.27 -29.87
N MET A 53 26.73 6.57 -29.03
CA MET A 53 26.78 5.11 -28.89
C MET A 53 25.77 4.47 -29.85
N GLU A 54 26.22 4.12 -31.04
CA GLU A 54 25.36 3.56 -32.10
C GLU A 54 24.97 2.12 -31.81
N TYR A 55 25.89 1.32 -31.24
CA TYR A 55 25.61 -0.07 -30.90
C TYR A 55 24.66 -0.20 -29.72
N LEU A 56 24.76 0.68 -28.71
CA LEU A 56 23.77 0.80 -27.64
C LEU A 56 22.35 1.01 -28.18
N LYS A 57 22.18 1.94 -29.12
CA LYS A 57 20.87 2.22 -29.75
C LYS A 57 20.36 1.01 -30.53
N ALA A 58 21.26 0.31 -31.22
CA ALA A 58 20.93 -0.92 -31.94
C ALA A 58 20.46 -2.03 -30.98
N VAL A 59 21.12 -2.18 -29.82
CA VAL A 59 20.73 -3.12 -28.77
C VAL A 59 19.32 -2.82 -28.27
N PHE A 60 19.01 -1.56 -27.92
CA PHE A 60 17.66 -1.23 -27.47
C PHE A 60 16.59 -1.40 -28.55
N LYS A 61 16.89 -1.10 -29.82
CA LYS A 61 15.97 -1.37 -30.93
C LYS A 61 15.65 -2.86 -31.05
N GLU A 62 16.64 -3.73 -30.87
CA GLU A 62 16.43 -5.18 -30.92
C GLU A 62 15.70 -5.72 -29.69
N VAL A 63 16.01 -5.19 -28.50
CA VAL A 63 15.28 -5.51 -27.26
C VAL A 63 13.82 -5.15 -27.41
N LEU A 64 13.50 -3.94 -27.90
CA LEU A 64 12.12 -3.50 -28.09
C LEU A 64 11.40 -4.21 -29.25
N ARG A 65 12.14 -4.81 -30.19
CA ARG A 65 11.57 -5.63 -31.28
C ARG A 65 11.08 -6.97 -30.75
N LEU A 66 11.90 -7.66 -29.95
CA LEU A 66 11.56 -8.97 -29.40
C LEU A 66 10.69 -8.86 -28.14
N HIS A 67 10.99 -7.89 -27.27
CA HIS A 67 10.41 -7.76 -25.93
C HIS A 67 9.73 -6.40 -25.78
N ALA A 68 8.80 -6.10 -26.69
CA ALA A 68 8.02 -4.87 -26.66
C ALA A 68 7.19 -4.81 -25.36
N PRO A 69 7.38 -3.80 -24.47
CA PRO A 69 6.76 -3.78 -23.15
C PRO A 69 5.23 -3.86 -23.15
N ALA A 70 4.59 -3.50 -24.27
CA ALA A 70 3.18 -3.73 -24.53
C ALA A 70 3.07 -4.57 -25.82
N PRO A 71 2.84 -5.90 -25.75
CA PRO A 71 2.81 -6.77 -26.93
C PRO A 71 1.60 -6.49 -27.82
N LEU A 72 0.49 -6.06 -27.20
CA LEU A 72 -0.65 -5.44 -27.86
C LEU A 72 -0.70 -3.96 -27.46
N LEU A 73 -0.70 -3.05 -28.44
CA LEU A 73 -0.84 -1.63 -28.15
C LEU A 73 -2.22 -1.34 -27.55
N VAL A 74 -2.29 -0.22 -26.82
CA VAL A 74 -3.54 0.25 -26.19
C VAL A 74 -4.66 0.28 -27.24
N PRO A 75 -5.82 -0.35 -26.95
CA PRO A 75 -6.88 -0.49 -27.93
C PRO A 75 -7.40 0.87 -28.40
N HIS A 76 -7.63 0.99 -29.70
CA HIS A 76 -8.24 2.18 -30.31
C HIS A 76 -9.61 1.83 -30.88
N GLU A 77 -10.52 2.80 -31.01
CA GLU A 77 -11.82 2.60 -31.65
C GLU A 77 -11.90 3.44 -32.93
N SER A 78 -12.38 2.85 -34.02
CA SER A 78 -12.68 3.59 -35.26
C SER A 78 -13.87 4.53 -35.02
N THR A 79 -13.71 5.83 -35.29
CA THR A 79 -14.82 6.80 -35.17
C THR A 79 -15.67 6.87 -36.44
N THR A 80 -15.10 6.51 -37.58
CA THR A 80 -15.76 6.44 -38.89
C THR A 80 -15.38 5.12 -39.57
N PRO A 81 -16.16 4.68 -40.57
CA PRO A 81 -15.72 3.57 -41.43
C PRO A 81 -14.37 3.91 -42.08
N ALA A 82 -13.51 2.91 -42.23
CA ALA A 82 -12.18 3.06 -42.82
C ALA A 82 -11.85 1.85 -43.69
N VAL A 83 -10.96 2.01 -44.68
CA VAL A 83 -10.46 0.89 -45.48
C VAL A 83 -9.01 0.63 -45.09
N VAL A 84 -8.69 -0.61 -44.69
CA VAL A 84 -7.35 -1.04 -44.31
C VAL A 84 -6.96 -2.22 -45.19
N GLN A 85 -5.89 -2.09 -45.99
CA GLN A 85 -5.44 -3.13 -46.92
C GLN A 85 -6.55 -3.66 -47.86
N GLY A 86 -7.48 -2.79 -48.26
CA GLY A 86 -8.62 -3.15 -49.11
C GLY A 86 -9.84 -3.72 -48.38
N TYR A 87 -9.76 -3.91 -47.06
CA TYR A 87 -10.87 -4.36 -46.23
C TYR A 87 -11.62 -3.20 -45.59
N GLU A 88 -12.95 -3.22 -45.66
CA GLU A 88 -13.79 -2.25 -44.94
C GLU A 88 -13.85 -2.57 -43.44
N ILE A 89 -13.49 -1.57 -42.64
CA ILE A 89 -13.56 -1.58 -41.19
C ILE A 89 -14.71 -0.67 -40.78
N PRO A 90 -15.80 -1.20 -40.20
CA PRO A 90 -16.92 -0.39 -39.73
C PRO A 90 -16.49 0.62 -38.66
N ALA A 91 -17.25 1.70 -38.52
CA ALA A 91 -17.15 2.56 -37.33
C ALA A 91 -17.45 1.73 -36.07
N LYS A 92 -16.92 2.18 -34.92
CA LYS A 92 -17.05 1.51 -33.61
C LYS A 92 -16.35 0.15 -33.51
N THR A 93 -15.37 -0.09 -34.37
CA THR A 93 -14.53 -1.29 -34.30
C THR A 93 -13.34 -1.03 -33.36
N THR A 94 -13.15 -1.90 -32.36
CA THR A 94 -11.96 -1.88 -31.50
C THR A 94 -10.78 -2.54 -32.21
N LEU A 95 -9.70 -1.77 -32.39
CA LEU A 95 -8.44 -2.18 -33.00
C LEU A 95 -7.42 -2.53 -31.92
N PHE A 96 -6.84 -3.72 -32.03
CA PHE A 96 -5.63 -4.12 -31.32
C PHE A 96 -4.48 -4.22 -32.32
N VAL A 97 -3.39 -3.51 -32.06
CA VAL A 97 -2.17 -3.63 -32.88
C VAL A 97 -1.21 -4.57 -32.18
N ASN A 98 -0.96 -5.73 -32.79
CA ASN A 98 -0.09 -6.77 -32.24
C ASN A 98 1.37 -6.52 -32.64
N VAL A 99 2.07 -5.72 -31.84
CA VAL A 99 3.47 -5.36 -32.11
C VAL A 99 4.43 -6.50 -31.82
N TRP A 100 4.05 -7.44 -30.95
CA TRP A 100 4.79 -8.68 -30.75
C TRP A 100 4.90 -9.50 -32.05
N ALA A 101 3.79 -9.61 -32.78
CA ALA A 101 3.76 -10.29 -34.09
C ALA A 101 4.50 -9.49 -35.17
N ILE A 102 4.30 -8.16 -35.23
CA ILE A 102 4.99 -7.29 -36.20
C ILE A 102 6.52 -7.38 -36.03
N GLY A 103 7.00 -7.42 -34.78
CA GLY A 103 8.42 -7.56 -34.46
C GLY A 103 9.02 -8.90 -34.89
N ARG A 104 8.19 -9.93 -35.13
CA ARG A 104 8.59 -11.31 -35.48
C ARG A 104 8.16 -11.73 -36.89
N ASP A 105 7.63 -10.82 -37.68
CA ASP A 105 7.16 -11.14 -39.03
C ASP A 105 8.34 -11.58 -39.93
N PRO A 106 8.39 -12.84 -40.41
CA PRO A 106 9.47 -13.34 -41.26
C PRO A 106 9.49 -12.68 -42.65
N ALA A 107 8.41 -12.02 -43.07
CA ALA A 107 8.39 -11.25 -44.32
C ALA A 107 9.15 -9.92 -44.20
N VAL A 108 9.34 -9.44 -42.97
CA VAL A 108 9.95 -8.14 -42.66
C VAL A 108 11.33 -8.31 -42.01
N TRP A 109 11.49 -9.32 -41.17
CA TRP A 109 12.70 -9.56 -40.38
C TRP A 109 13.35 -10.90 -40.74
N ASP A 110 14.56 -10.84 -41.28
CA ASP A 110 15.42 -12.03 -41.45
C ASP A 110 15.81 -12.60 -40.07
N ALA A 111 15.71 -13.92 -39.90
CA ALA A 111 15.87 -14.62 -38.61
C ALA A 111 15.11 -13.89 -37.47
N PRO A 112 13.75 -13.89 -37.50
CA PRO A 112 12.93 -13.01 -36.67
C PRO A 112 13.05 -13.32 -35.17
N GLU A 113 13.32 -14.55 -34.78
CA GLU A 113 13.46 -14.92 -33.36
C GLU A 113 14.88 -14.71 -32.81
N GLU A 114 15.86 -14.38 -33.66
CA GLU A 114 17.25 -14.20 -33.23
C GLU A 114 17.49 -12.77 -32.74
N PHE A 115 18.05 -12.63 -31.53
CA PHE A 115 18.52 -11.35 -30.99
C PHE A 115 19.82 -10.91 -31.68
N ARG A 116 19.70 -10.04 -32.68
CA ARG A 116 20.79 -9.60 -33.56
C ARG A 116 20.76 -8.07 -33.75
N PRO A 117 21.28 -7.28 -32.79
CA PRO A 117 21.32 -5.82 -32.88
C PRO A 117 21.96 -5.26 -34.16
N GLU A 118 22.90 -5.99 -34.76
CA GLU A 118 23.58 -5.61 -36.00
C GLU A 118 22.63 -5.28 -37.16
N ARG A 119 21.39 -5.79 -37.14
CA ARG A 119 20.38 -5.47 -38.17
C ARG A 119 19.98 -4.00 -38.20
N PHE A 120 20.24 -3.25 -37.13
CA PHE A 120 19.99 -1.81 -37.06
C PHE A 120 21.21 -0.96 -37.42
N LEU A 121 22.33 -1.58 -37.77
CA LEU A 121 23.56 -0.89 -38.17
C LEU A 121 23.64 -0.83 -39.71
N GLY A 122 23.92 0.36 -40.25
CA GLY A 122 24.26 0.53 -41.68
C GLY A 122 23.11 0.65 -42.68
N GLY A 123 21.84 0.59 -42.25
CA GLY A 123 20.67 0.85 -43.11
C GLY A 123 20.49 2.34 -43.47
N LYS A 124 20.10 2.65 -44.71
CA LYS A 124 19.78 4.02 -45.15
C LYS A 124 18.37 4.08 -45.79
N PRO A 125 17.38 4.72 -45.15
CA PRO A 125 17.40 5.27 -43.79
C PRO A 125 17.42 4.15 -42.72
N PRO A 126 17.98 4.39 -41.52
CA PRO A 126 17.97 3.42 -40.44
C PRO A 126 16.57 3.31 -39.84
N VAL A 127 16.07 2.08 -39.68
CA VAL A 127 14.77 1.79 -39.04
C VAL A 127 14.76 2.34 -37.61
N ASP A 128 13.70 3.05 -37.24
CA ASP A 128 13.56 3.70 -35.95
C ASP A 128 12.13 3.56 -35.38
N PHE A 129 12.01 3.59 -34.05
CA PHE A 129 10.72 3.44 -33.36
C PHE A 129 9.96 4.75 -33.15
N ARG A 130 10.43 5.86 -33.76
CA ARG A 130 9.82 7.20 -33.69
C ARG A 130 8.53 7.35 -34.51
N GLY A 131 7.92 6.24 -34.94
CA GLY A 131 6.58 6.21 -35.52
C GLY A 131 6.49 6.43 -37.03
N THR A 132 7.62 6.39 -37.74
CA THR A 132 7.70 6.44 -39.21
C THR A 132 7.95 5.06 -39.84
N ASP A 133 8.65 4.17 -39.13
CA ASP A 133 8.94 2.82 -39.61
C ASP A 133 7.99 1.82 -38.96
N TYR A 134 6.90 1.51 -39.66
CA TYR A 134 5.81 0.67 -39.11
C TYR A 134 6.21 -0.77 -38.78
N GLN A 135 7.37 -1.23 -39.28
CA GLN A 135 7.96 -2.50 -38.89
C GLN A 135 8.48 -2.52 -37.45
N LEU A 136 8.74 -1.37 -36.82
CA LEU A 136 9.21 -1.25 -35.44
C LEU A 136 8.44 -0.15 -34.70
N ILE A 137 7.34 -0.50 -34.03
CA ILE A 137 6.47 0.47 -33.35
C ILE A 137 6.16 0.09 -31.88
N PRO A 138 7.17 -0.20 -31.05
CA PRO A 138 6.99 -0.53 -29.63
C PRO A 138 6.33 0.59 -28.82
N PHE A 139 6.37 1.82 -29.32
CA PHE A 139 5.74 3.01 -28.73
C PHE A 139 4.47 3.46 -29.46
N GLY A 140 3.97 2.66 -30.40
CA GLY A 140 2.91 3.05 -31.33
C GLY A 140 3.37 4.05 -32.39
N ALA A 141 2.41 4.58 -33.15
CA ALA A 141 2.67 5.54 -34.22
C ALA A 141 1.53 6.58 -34.34
N GLY A 142 1.80 7.68 -35.05
CA GLY A 142 0.83 8.74 -35.31
C GLY A 142 0.44 9.55 -34.06
N ARG A 143 -0.80 10.07 -34.04
CA ARG A 143 -1.30 11.00 -33.00
C ARG A 143 -1.34 10.42 -31.57
N ARG A 144 -1.17 9.10 -31.44
CA ARG A 144 -1.23 8.37 -30.16
C ARG A 144 0.09 7.68 -29.84
N ILE A 145 1.19 8.08 -30.49
CA ILE A 145 2.54 7.64 -30.12
C ILE A 145 2.82 7.97 -28.65
N CYS A 146 3.56 7.09 -27.97
CA CYS A 146 3.87 7.23 -26.56
C CYS A 146 4.56 8.58 -26.28
N PRO A 147 3.99 9.47 -25.45
CA PRO A 147 4.61 10.75 -25.13
C PRO A 147 5.87 10.58 -24.26
N GLY A 148 6.03 9.41 -23.60
CA GLY A 148 7.15 9.13 -22.70
C GLY A 148 8.44 8.68 -23.37
N VAL A 149 8.46 8.42 -24.69
CA VAL A 149 9.62 7.84 -25.38
C VAL A 149 10.90 8.68 -25.23
N ASN A 150 10.79 10.01 -25.32
CA ASN A 150 11.92 10.93 -25.21
C ASN A 150 12.49 11.03 -23.78
N PHE A 151 11.72 10.61 -22.78
CA PHE A 151 12.17 10.55 -21.39
C PHE A 151 12.70 9.17 -21.03
N ALA A 152 12.01 8.11 -21.45
CA ALA A 152 12.36 6.73 -21.08
C ALA A 152 13.68 6.28 -21.71
N MET A 153 13.91 6.59 -22.99
CA MET A 153 15.09 6.05 -23.71
C MET A 153 16.43 6.53 -23.13
N PRO A 154 16.68 7.83 -22.87
CA PRO A 154 17.94 8.27 -22.26
C PRO A 154 18.18 7.64 -20.88
N VAL A 155 17.12 7.47 -20.08
CA VAL A 155 17.20 6.85 -18.75
C VAL A 155 17.58 5.36 -18.86
N LEU A 156 16.95 4.62 -19.77
CA LEU A 156 17.26 3.21 -20.03
C LEU A 156 18.68 3.02 -20.56
N GLU A 157 19.08 3.86 -21.51
CA GLU A 157 20.42 3.88 -22.10
C GLU A 157 21.49 4.16 -21.03
N LEU A 158 21.30 5.20 -20.21
CA LEU A 158 22.22 5.53 -19.13
C LEU A 158 22.31 4.42 -18.08
N ALA A 159 21.17 3.83 -17.72
CA ALA A 159 21.11 2.74 -16.74
C ALA A 159 21.88 1.51 -17.23
N LEU A 160 21.61 1.06 -18.47
CA LEU A 160 22.28 -0.11 -19.04
C LEU A 160 23.79 0.12 -19.17
N VAL A 161 24.19 1.28 -19.69
CA VAL A 161 25.60 1.66 -19.81
C VAL A 161 26.28 1.67 -18.44
N SER A 162 25.63 2.26 -17.43
CA SER A 162 26.18 2.31 -16.07
C SER A 162 26.38 0.92 -15.47
N LEU A 163 25.42 0.00 -15.68
CA LEU A 163 25.50 -1.38 -15.21
C LEU A 163 26.65 -2.15 -15.88
N LEU A 164 26.80 -2.03 -17.20
CA LEU A 164 27.85 -2.73 -17.96
C LEU A 164 29.23 -2.10 -17.80
N HIS A 165 29.29 -0.80 -17.48
CA HIS A 165 30.54 -0.09 -17.24
C HIS A 165 31.19 -0.51 -15.91
N HIS A 166 30.39 -0.61 -14.84
CA HIS A 166 30.92 -0.83 -13.49
C HIS A 166 31.06 -2.32 -13.11
N PHE A 167 30.27 -3.19 -13.74
CA PHE A 167 30.17 -4.59 -13.37
C PHE A 167 30.33 -5.52 -14.57
N ASP A 168 31.00 -6.65 -14.31
CA ASP A 168 30.80 -7.89 -15.04
C ASP A 168 29.61 -8.63 -14.41
N TRP A 169 28.82 -9.32 -15.22
CA TRP A 169 27.58 -9.96 -14.79
C TRP A 169 27.64 -11.45 -15.02
N GLU A 170 27.33 -12.23 -13.99
CA GLU A 170 27.32 -13.69 -14.07
C GLU A 170 25.98 -14.26 -13.60
N LEU A 171 25.62 -15.44 -14.11
CA LEU A 171 24.49 -16.19 -13.60
C LEU A 171 24.86 -16.87 -12.27
N PRO A 172 23.92 -16.98 -11.33
CA PRO A 172 24.18 -17.59 -10.03
C PRO A 172 24.50 -19.08 -10.16
N SER A 173 25.27 -19.59 -9.19
CA SER A 173 25.48 -21.04 -8.99
C SER A 173 26.08 -21.81 -10.18
N GLY A 174 26.83 -21.14 -11.06
CA GLY A 174 27.46 -21.79 -12.22
C GLY A 174 26.49 -22.16 -13.35
N MET A 175 25.26 -21.63 -13.31
CA MET A 175 24.26 -21.78 -14.37
C MET A 175 24.82 -21.27 -15.70
N ARG A 176 24.56 -22.01 -16.78
CA ARG A 176 24.99 -21.65 -18.14
C ARG A 176 23.96 -20.70 -18.78
N PRO A 177 24.37 -19.78 -19.67
CA PRO A 177 23.44 -18.87 -20.34
C PRO A 177 22.27 -19.55 -21.05
N ALA A 178 22.48 -20.74 -21.62
CA ALA A 178 21.44 -21.52 -22.28
C ALA A 178 20.37 -22.09 -21.32
N GLU A 179 20.60 -22.06 -20.01
CA GLU A 179 19.68 -22.53 -18.96
C GLU A 179 18.81 -21.39 -18.41
N LEU A 180 19.02 -20.15 -18.87
CA LEU A 180 18.21 -19.01 -18.48
C LEU A 180 16.83 -19.09 -19.15
N ASP A 181 15.76 -19.04 -18.35
CA ASP A 181 14.39 -19.00 -18.86
C ASP A 181 14.13 -17.70 -19.64
N MET A 182 13.85 -17.80 -20.93
CA MET A 182 13.51 -16.65 -21.78
C MET A 182 11.99 -16.57 -22.01
N GLY A 183 11.19 -17.16 -21.12
CA GLY A 183 9.73 -17.17 -21.20
C GLY A 183 9.13 -15.82 -20.85
N GLU A 184 8.01 -15.49 -21.50
CA GLU A 184 7.20 -14.31 -21.19
C GLU A 184 6.03 -14.71 -20.27
N ALA A 185 5.76 -13.91 -19.24
CA ALA A 185 4.58 -14.12 -18.38
C ALA A 185 3.32 -13.49 -19.01
N PRO A 186 2.12 -14.08 -18.80
CA PRO A 186 0.88 -13.55 -19.35
C PRO A 186 0.51 -12.22 -18.69
N GLY A 187 0.14 -11.22 -19.49
CA GLY A 187 -0.26 -9.91 -18.98
C GLY A 187 -0.51 -8.86 -20.05
N LEU A 188 -0.87 -7.65 -19.60
CA LEU A 188 -0.97 -6.46 -20.46
C LEU A 188 0.42 -5.95 -20.89
N THR A 189 1.44 -6.27 -20.10
CA THR A 189 2.86 -6.03 -20.39
C THR A 189 3.58 -7.37 -20.60
N THR A 190 4.84 -7.34 -21.02
CA THR A 190 5.69 -8.53 -21.22
C THR A 190 6.77 -8.64 -20.15
N PRO A 191 6.44 -8.99 -18.89
CA PRO A 191 7.45 -9.36 -17.91
C PRO A 191 8.06 -10.73 -18.25
N ARG A 192 9.28 -10.99 -17.76
CA ARG A 192 9.85 -12.35 -17.78
C ARG A 192 9.02 -13.28 -16.90
N GLN A 193 8.83 -14.52 -17.34
CA GLN A 193 8.13 -15.57 -16.58
C GLN A 193 8.85 -15.87 -15.26
N VAL A 194 10.18 -15.86 -15.29
CA VAL A 194 11.05 -15.97 -14.12
C VAL A 194 11.89 -14.70 -13.99
N PRO A 195 11.87 -13.97 -12.84
CA PRO A 195 12.68 -12.76 -12.65
C PRO A 195 14.18 -12.98 -12.88
N LEU A 196 14.87 -11.98 -13.40
CA LEU A 196 16.30 -12.07 -13.71
C LEU A 196 17.13 -11.95 -12.44
N VAL A 197 17.92 -12.97 -12.15
CA VAL A 197 18.88 -12.97 -11.05
C VAL A 197 20.28 -13.03 -11.63
N LEU A 198 21.06 -11.98 -11.39
CA LEU A 198 22.46 -11.89 -11.79
C LEU A 198 23.35 -11.55 -10.58
N VAL A 199 24.57 -12.07 -10.60
CA VAL A 199 25.61 -11.79 -9.61
C VAL A 199 26.56 -10.74 -10.21
N PRO A 200 26.61 -9.52 -9.64
CA PRO A 200 27.55 -8.50 -10.12
C PRO A 200 28.96 -8.77 -9.60
N LYS A 201 29.94 -8.80 -10.50
CA LYS A 201 31.36 -8.76 -10.18
C LYS A 201 31.92 -7.39 -10.54
N ARG A 202 32.54 -6.72 -9.58
CA ARG A 202 33.12 -5.40 -9.81
C ARG A 202 34.32 -5.51 -10.74
N LYS A 203 34.36 -4.73 -11.83
CA LYS A 203 35.53 -4.63 -12.71
C LYS A 203 36.71 -4.02 -11.94
N THR A 204 37.73 -4.82 -11.61
CA THR A 204 38.98 -4.32 -11.00
C THR A 204 39.88 -3.74 -12.08
N ARG A 205 39.79 -2.43 -12.34
CA ARG A 205 40.81 -1.74 -13.12
C ARG A 205 42.04 -1.54 -12.23
N SER A 206 43.13 -2.24 -12.56
CA SER A 206 44.49 -1.89 -12.12
C SER A 206 44.83 -0.51 -12.70
N ALA A 207 44.58 0.54 -11.94
CA ALA A 207 45.07 1.87 -12.24
C ALA A 207 46.14 2.22 -11.21
N SER A 208 47.41 2.05 -11.59
CA SER A 208 48.53 2.72 -10.95
C SER A 208 48.40 4.22 -11.25
N VAL A 209 47.64 4.95 -10.42
CA VAL A 209 47.60 6.40 -10.48
C VAL A 209 48.53 6.92 -9.40
N ALA A 210 49.60 7.59 -9.82
CA ALA A 210 50.34 8.50 -8.96
C ALA A 210 49.36 9.61 -8.57
N MET A 211 48.67 9.44 -7.43
CA MET A 211 47.75 10.43 -6.92
C MET A 211 48.52 11.67 -6.50
N SER A 212 48.17 12.80 -7.11
CA SER A 212 48.61 14.11 -6.66
C SER A 212 48.38 14.24 -5.14
N PRO A 213 49.38 14.70 -4.37
CA PRO A 213 49.28 14.80 -2.91
C PRO A 213 48.10 15.67 -2.45
N TYR A 214 47.60 16.56 -3.32
CA TYR A 214 46.43 17.41 -3.07
C TYR A 214 45.10 16.65 -3.15
N LEU A 215 44.97 15.65 -4.03
CA LEU A 215 43.78 14.79 -4.11
C LEU A 215 43.73 13.77 -2.98
N LEU A 216 44.90 13.24 -2.59
CA LEU A 216 45.03 12.43 -1.37
C LEU A 216 44.72 13.24 -0.12
N ALA A 217 45.18 14.49 -0.02
CA ALA A 217 44.85 15.37 1.09
C ALA A 217 43.37 15.77 1.08
N ALA A 218 42.75 16.02 -0.07
CA ALA A 218 41.32 16.33 -0.17
C ALA A 218 40.44 15.12 0.14
N ALA A 219 40.75 13.95 -0.43
CA ALA A 219 40.05 12.70 -0.13
C ALA A 219 40.27 12.27 1.33
N ALA A 220 41.48 12.42 1.87
CA ALA A 220 41.75 12.19 3.29
C ALA A 220 41.06 13.25 4.17
N SER A 221 40.92 14.50 3.73
CA SER A 221 40.17 15.53 4.47
C SER A 221 38.67 15.27 4.45
N VAL A 222 38.13 14.79 3.32
CA VAL A 222 36.74 14.38 3.17
C VAL A 222 36.47 13.11 3.96
N ILE A 223 37.36 12.13 3.90
CA ILE A 223 37.31 10.89 4.70
C ILE A 223 37.53 11.20 6.18
N VAL A 224 38.42 12.10 6.58
CA VAL A 224 38.63 12.51 7.98
C VAL A 224 37.47 13.38 8.46
N PHE A 225 36.86 14.21 7.61
CA PHE A 225 35.63 14.94 7.90
C PHE A 225 34.46 13.97 8.09
N PHE A 226 34.30 12.98 7.21
CA PHE A 226 33.26 11.95 7.32
C PHE A 226 33.54 10.95 8.45
N LEU A 227 34.79 10.55 8.68
CA LEU A 227 35.22 9.75 9.82
C LEU A 227 35.06 10.55 11.10
N ASN A 228 35.28 11.88 11.13
CA ASN A 228 34.97 12.71 12.29
C ASN A 228 33.46 12.87 12.49
N ILE A 229 32.63 12.92 11.44
CA ILE A 229 31.17 12.87 11.56
C ILE A 229 30.71 11.51 12.09
N ILE A 230 31.33 10.40 11.66
CA ILE A 230 31.06 9.04 12.15
C ILE A 230 31.60 8.85 13.58
N LYS A 231 32.75 9.43 13.92
CA LYS A 231 33.41 9.35 15.24
C LYS A 231 32.74 10.27 16.26
N ASN A 232 32.13 11.39 15.83
CA ASN A 232 31.28 12.26 16.64
C ASN A 232 29.84 11.73 16.82
N ARG A 233 29.48 10.56 16.27
CA ARG A 233 28.20 9.89 16.54
C ARG A 233 28.25 8.92 17.73
N ARG A 234 29.21 9.07 18.64
CA ARG A 234 29.13 8.46 19.97
C ARG A 234 28.34 9.36 20.92
N SER A 235 27.04 9.53 20.68
CA SER A 235 26.15 9.63 21.85
C SER A 235 25.96 8.21 22.33
N SER A 236 26.62 7.84 23.42
CA SER A 236 26.54 6.51 24.04
C SER A 236 25.16 6.18 24.63
N LYS A 237 24.16 7.05 24.42
CA LYS A 237 22.85 6.97 25.04
C LYS A 237 21.67 6.91 24.06
N LEU A 238 21.89 6.89 22.74
CA LEU A 238 20.80 6.58 21.80
C LEU A 238 20.51 5.07 21.80
N PRO A 239 19.27 4.63 21.48
CA PRO A 239 18.98 3.21 21.32
C PRO A 239 19.84 2.58 20.20
N PRO A 240 19.96 1.25 20.18
CA PRO A 240 20.73 0.54 19.16
C PRO A 240 20.30 0.91 17.74
N SER A 241 21.28 1.03 16.84
CA SER A 241 21.05 1.48 15.46
C SER A 241 21.97 0.72 14.50
N PRO A 242 21.46 0.26 13.34
CA PRO A 242 22.29 -0.30 12.29
C PRO A 242 23.20 0.77 11.64
N PRO A 243 24.16 0.36 10.80
CA PRO A 243 24.94 1.31 10.01
C PRO A 243 24.03 2.13 9.06
N SER A 244 24.18 3.46 9.09
CA SER A 244 23.41 4.38 8.25
C SER A 244 24.22 4.86 7.04
N LEU A 245 23.60 4.98 5.87
CA LEU A 245 24.22 5.65 4.71
C LEU A 245 24.06 7.19 4.78
N PRO A 246 24.97 7.97 4.18
CA PRO A 246 24.79 9.41 4.04
C PRO A 246 23.49 9.75 3.29
N LEU A 247 22.84 10.86 3.66
CA LEU A 247 21.61 11.42 3.07
C LEU A 247 20.34 10.59 3.24
N ILE A 248 20.34 9.33 2.81
CA ILE A 248 19.16 8.44 2.85
C ILE A 248 19.00 7.70 4.19
N GLY A 249 20.05 7.69 5.02
CA GLY A 249 20.06 7.00 6.30
C GLY A 249 19.84 5.49 6.14
N HIS A 250 18.73 5.00 6.66
CA HIS A 250 18.35 3.58 6.70
C HIS A 250 17.23 3.23 5.71
N LEU A 251 16.82 4.15 4.82
CA LEU A 251 15.75 3.88 3.85
C LEU A 251 16.03 2.63 2.98
N HIS A 252 17.30 2.40 2.65
CA HIS A 252 17.77 1.22 1.90
C HIS A 252 17.54 -0.12 2.61
N LEU A 253 17.25 -0.11 3.91
CA LEU A 253 16.96 -1.30 4.72
C LEU A 253 15.45 -1.58 4.87
N ILE A 254 14.60 -0.66 4.37
CA ILE A 254 13.15 -0.79 4.47
C ILE A 254 12.63 -1.40 3.18
N GLY A 255 12.22 -2.67 3.25
CA GLY A 255 11.59 -3.37 2.14
C GLY A 255 10.14 -2.96 1.91
N ARG A 256 9.46 -3.69 1.01
CA ARG A 256 8.07 -3.44 0.63
C ARG A 256 7.12 -3.50 1.82
N LEU A 257 7.30 -4.47 2.73
CA LEU A 257 6.54 -4.59 3.98
C LEU A 257 7.38 -4.00 5.12
N ALA A 258 7.11 -2.73 5.45
CA ALA A 258 7.91 -1.97 6.41
C ALA A 258 7.92 -2.61 7.80
N HIS A 259 6.78 -3.09 8.30
CA HIS A 259 6.68 -3.74 9.61
C HIS A 259 7.52 -5.01 9.74
N ARG A 260 7.60 -5.83 8.68
CA ARG A 260 8.44 -7.03 8.67
C ARG A 260 9.93 -6.66 8.60
N SER A 261 10.29 -5.73 7.72
CA SER A 261 11.67 -5.23 7.60
C SER A 261 12.17 -4.63 8.92
N LEU A 262 11.32 -3.83 9.59
CA LEU A 262 11.63 -3.25 10.89
C LEU A 262 11.77 -4.29 12.00
N HIS A 263 10.97 -5.36 11.96
CA HIS A 263 11.11 -6.47 12.89
C HIS A 263 12.42 -7.24 12.67
N GLU A 264 12.78 -7.55 11.43
CA GLU A 264 14.05 -8.21 11.08
C GLU A 264 15.26 -7.37 11.52
N LEU A 265 15.22 -6.05 11.30
CA LEU A 265 16.24 -5.13 11.80
C LEU A 265 16.29 -5.11 13.32
N TYR A 266 15.14 -5.15 14.00
CA TYR A 266 15.08 -5.24 15.44
C TYR A 266 15.73 -6.54 15.96
N LEU A 267 15.41 -7.69 15.37
CA LEU A 267 16.02 -8.98 15.75
C LEU A 267 17.54 -8.96 15.57
N ARG A 268 18.04 -8.26 14.55
CA ARG A 268 19.47 -8.20 14.24
C ARG A 268 20.25 -7.15 15.05
N TYR A 269 19.64 -6.02 15.37
CA TYR A 269 20.34 -4.85 15.94
C TYR A 269 19.74 -4.30 17.24
N GLY A 270 18.46 -4.54 17.51
CA GLY A 270 17.71 -3.90 18.60
C GLY A 270 18.01 -4.43 20.01
N GLY A 271 18.77 -5.52 20.12
CA GLY A 271 19.07 -6.17 21.39
C GLY A 271 17.82 -6.62 22.16
N GLY A 272 17.96 -6.86 23.46
CA GLY A 272 16.86 -7.34 24.32
C GLY A 272 15.83 -6.28 24.74
N GLY A 273 16.07 -4.98 24.46
CA GLY A 273 15.26 -3.88 24.99
C GLY A 273 13.96 -3.58 24.22
N GLY A 274 13.79 -4.12 23.01
CA GLY A 274 12.60 -3.85 22.19
C GLY A 274 12.60 -2.51 21.46
N LEU A 275 13.73 -1.78 21.47
CA LEU A 275 13.90 -0.46 20.86
C LEU A 275 14.93 -0.51 19.73
N LEU A 276 14.61 0.15 18.62
CA LEU A 276 15.53 0.34 17.49
C LEU A 276 15.49 1.79 17.03
N PHE A 277 16.64 2.43 16.96
CA PHE A 277 16.77 3.79 16.46
C PHE A 277 17.20 3.78 14.99
N LEU A 278 16.48 4.53 14.17
CA LEU A 278 16.69 4.67 12.74
C LEU A 278 16.67 6.14 12.34
N GLN A 279 17.19 6.37 11.15
CA GLN A 279 17.23 7.64 10.46
C GLN A 279 16.66 7.36 9.06
N LEU A 280 15.40 7.70 8.83
CA LEU A 280 14.72 7.48 7.54
C LEU A 280 14.78 8.80 6.76
N GLY A 281 15.74 8.90 5.84
CA GLY A 281 16.11 10.16 5.22
C GLY A 281 16.51 11.20 6.28
N ARG A 282 15.72 12.27 6.40
CA ARG A 282 15.92 13.35 7.37
C ARG A 282 15.20 13.13 8.70
N ARG A 283 14.28 12.17 8.78
CA ARG A 283 13.49 11.91 9.99
C ARG A 283 14.22 10.94 10.92
N ARG A 284 14.37 11.34 12.18
CA ARG A 284 14.77 10.43 13.27
C ARG A 284 13.58 9.56 13.60
N THR A 285 13.79 8.26 13.72
CA THR A 285 12.72 7.29 13.90
C THR A 285 13.07 6.32 15.02
N LEU A 286 12.18 6.20 16.01
CA LEU A 286 12.24 5.17 17.04
C LEU A 286 11.22 4.08 16.68
N VAL A 287 11.63 2.83 16.73
CA VAL A 287 10.77 1.67 16.51
C VAL A 287 10.67 0.87 17.80
N VAL A 288 9.44 0.60 18.22
CA VAL A 288 9.11 -0.21 19.40
C VAL A 288 8.53 -1.53 18.94
N SER A 289 9.14 -2.65 19.34
CA SER A 289 8.77 -3.99 18.83
C SER A 289 8.36 -5.00 19.91
N THR A 290 8.42 -4.65 21.19
CA THR A 290 8.03 -5.55 22.30
C THR A 290 6.99 -4.90 23.21
N ALA A 291 6.18 -5.74 23.88
CA ALA A 291 5.16 -5.30 24.83
C ALA A 291 5.76 -4.50 26.00
N ALA A 292 6.92 -4.93 26.52
CA ALA A 292 7.60 -4.25 27.62
C ALA A 292 8.09 -2.84 27.23
N ALA A 293 8.63 -2.68 26.02
CA ALA A 293 9.04 -1.38 25.50
C ALA A 293 7.85 -0.45 25.25
N ALA A 294 6.75 -0.97 24.71
CA ALA A 294 5.52 -0.21 24.56
C ALA A 294 4.95 0.23 25.93
N ALA A 295 4.98 -0.66 26.92
CA ALA A 295 4.53 -0.36 28.27
C ALA A 295 5.34 0.76 28.92
N ASP A 296 6.67 0.68 28.88
CA ASP A 296 7.55 1.72 29.43
C ASP A 296 7.28 3.08 28.76
N LEU A 297 7.26 3.11 27.43
CA LEU A 297 7.05 4.33 26.65
C LEU A 297 5.70 4.99 26.95
N PHE A 298 4.59 4.23 26.89
CA PHE A 298 3.25 4.78 27.03
C PHE A 298 2.79 4.96 28.48
N ARG A 299 3.45 4.36 29.47
CA ARG A 299 3.17 4.67 30.89
C ARG A 299 3.90 5.94 31.32
N ASN A 300 5.14 6.11 30.86
CA ASN A 300 6.04 7.14 31.40
C ASN A 300 6.16 8.37 30.48
N HIS A 301 5.92 8.22 29.17
CA HIS A 301 6.20 9.27 28.17
C HIS A 301 5.04 9.50 27.19
N ASP A 302 3.81 9.13 27.56
CA ASP A 302 2.62 9.20 26.69
C ASP A 302 2.41 10.58 26.05
N LEU A 303 2.60 11.64 26.83
CA LEU A 303 2.40 13.03 26.45
C LEU A 303 3.50 13.52 25.52
N ALA A 304 4.75 13.11 25.78
CA ALA A 304 5.89 13.47 24.94
C ALA A 304 5.68 12.96 23.52
N PHE A 305 5.16 11.73 23.37
CA PHE A 305 4.89 11.12 22.06
C PHE A 305 3.44 11.27 21.59
N ALA A 306 2.65 12.21 22.13
CA ALA A 306 1.24 12.31 21.76
C ALA A 306 0.99 13.03 20.42
N SER A 307 2.00 13.70 19.84
CA SER A 307 1.84 14.45 18.59
C SER A 307 1.97 13.57 17.34
N ARG A 308 1.70 14.16 16.17
CA ARG A 308 1.84 13.53 14.87
C ARG A 308 2.90 14.26 14.04
N PRO A 309 3.66 13.55 13.20
CA PRO A 309 4.57 14.19 12.29
C PRO A 309 3.80 14.87 11.15
N HIS A 310 4.34 15.98 10.65
CA HIS A 310 3.71 16.73 9.56
C HIS A 310 3.75 15.95 8.23
N SER A 311 2.67 16.06 7.46
CA SER A 311 2.49 15.48 6.12
C SER A 311 1.83 16.51 5.21
N VAL A 312 2.48 16.86 4.09
CA VAL A 312 1.92 17.84 3.14
C VAL A 312 0.65 17.30 2.46
N ALA A 313 0.64 16.02 2.09
CA ALA A 313 -0.56 15.40 1.52
C ALA A 313 -1.72 15.39 2.53
N GLY A 314 -1.42 15.10 3.81
CA GLY A 314 -2.42 15.19 4.87
C GLY A 314 -2.92 16.63 5.07
N ASP A 315 -2.02 17.61 5.03
CA ASP A 315 -2.35 19.02 5.18
C ASP A 315 -3.34 19.49 4.09
N LYS A 316 -3.07 19.18 2.81
CA LYS A 316 -3.96 19.54 1.70
C LYS A 316 -5.28 18.75 1.69
N LEU A 317 -5.22 17.43 1.88
CA LEU A 317 -6.39 16.55 1.71
C LEU A 317 -7.30 16.45 2.94
N MET A 318 -6.86 16.97 4.09
CA MET A 318 -7.57 16.89 5.37
C MET A 318 -7.71 18.25 6.05
N TYR A 319 -7.82 19.33 5.25
CA TYR A 319 -8.09 20.69 5.71
C TYR A 319 -7.12 21.16 6.81
N GLY A 320 -5.82 21.15 6.53
CA GLY A 320 -4.78 21.55 7.47
C GLY A 320 -4.52 20.54 8.58
N CYS A 321 -4.83 19.26 8.35
CA CYS A 321 -4.85 18.22 9.39
C CYS A 321 -5.69 18.62 10.63
N ALA A 322 -6.80 19.34 10.45
CA ALA A 322 -7.67 19.77 11.55
C ALA A 322 -8.51 18.62 12.18
N ASN A 323 -8.27 17.39 11.73
CA ASN A 323 -8.97 16.16 12.11
C ASN A 323 -8.47 15.51 13.41
N VAL A 324 -8.93 14.30 13.74
CA VAL A 324 -8.54 13.60 14.99
C VAL A 324 -7.29 12.74 14.78
N SER A 325 -7.16 12.11 13.62
CA SER A 325 -6.10 11.14 13.32
C SER A 325 -4.71 11.76 13.16
N PHE A 326 -4.61 12.86 12.41
CA PHE A 326 -3.35 13.48 11.98
C PHE A 326 -3.03 14.82 12.66
N ALA A 327 -3.99 15.45 13.36
CA ALA A 327 -3.73 16.72 14.04
C ALA A 327 -2.60 16.63 15.07
N PRO A 328 -1.74 17.66 15.17
CA PRO A 328 -0.80 17.82 16.27
C PRO A 328 -1.48 17.77 17.64
N TYR A 329 -0.76 17.30 18.65
CA TYR A 329 -1.32 17.26 20.00
C TYR A 329 -1.44 18.67 20.56
N GLY A 330 -2.63 19.00 21.07
CA GLY A 330 -2.91 20.30 21.66
C GLY A 330 -4.35 20.39 22.14
N GLU A 331 -4.74 21.57 22.64
CA GLU A 331 -6.10 21.79 23.13
C GLU A 331 -7.16 21.62 22.05
N SER A 332 -6.92 22.15 20.86
CA SER A 332 -7.80 21.99 19.69
C SER A 332 -8.05 20.50 19.39
N TRP A 333 -7.01 19.68 19.32
CA TRP A 333 -7.14 18.23 19.12
C TRP A 333 -7.88 17.54 20.27
N ARG A 334 -7.58 17.89 21.54
CA ARG A 334 -8.28 17.30 22.69
C ARG A 334 -9.79 17.57 22.63
N ARG A 335 -10.18 18.80 22.30
CA ARG A 335 -11.58 19.20 22.14
C ARG A 335 -12.21 18.48 20.95
N GLY A 336 -11.55 18.43 19.79
CA GLY A 336 -12.02 17.71 18.59
C GLY A 336 -12.23 16.20 18.85
N LYS A 337 -11.26 15.53 19.48
CA LYS A 337 -11.41 14.13 19.89
C LYS A 337 -12.56 13.94 20.88
N LYS A 338 -12.71 14.83 21.87
CA LYS A 338 -13.82 14.78 22.83
C LYS A 338 -15.18 14.90 22.12
N ILE A 339 -15.31 15.80 21.15
CA ILE A 339 -16.55 15.96 20.37
C ILE A 339 -16.89 14.66 19.65
N ALA A 340 -15.96 14.08 18.91
CA ALA A 340 -16.18 12.81 18.21
C ALA A 340 -16.55 11.66 19.18
N VAL A 341 -15.82 11.55 20.30
CA VAL A 341 -16.08 10.52 21.31
C VAL A 341 -17.45 10.67 21.97
N VAL A 342 -17.86 11.88 22.33
CA VAL A 342 -19.13 12.09 23.05
C VAL A 342 -20.32 11.97 22.09
N HIS A 343 -20.23 12.57 20.90
CA HIS A 343 -21.38 12.81 20.04
C HIS A 343 -21.58 11.78 18.92
N LEU A 344 -20.56 10.98 18.60
CA LEU A 344 -20.64 9.88 17.62
C LEU A 344 -20.30 8.52 18.23
N LEU A 345 -19.20 8.44 18.98
CA LEU A 345 -18.56 7.16 19.34
C LEU A 345 -18.86 6.70 20.78
N SER A 346 -19.73 7.42 21.50
CA SER A 346 -20.15 7.03 22.84
C SER A 346 -21.06 5.81 22.75
N PRO A 347 -21.07 4.90 23.75
CA PRO A 347 -21.91 3.70 23.71
C PRO A 347 -23.38 3.99 23.37
N ARG A 348 -23.94 5.04 23.97
CA ARG A 348 -25.33 5.47 23.72
C ARG A 348 -25.56 5.93 22.28
N ARG A 349 -24.63 6.68 21.68
CA ARG A 349 -24.75 7.12 20.27
C ARG A 349 -24.54 5.96 19.31
N VAL A 350 -23.58 5.09 19.57
CA VAL A 350 -23.39 3.85 18.80
C VAL A 350 -24.66 2.99 18.81
N GLU A 351 -25.32 2.84 19.97
CA GLU A 351 -26.57 2.11 20.09
C GLU A 351 -27.70 2.75 19.27
N SER A 352 -27.79 4.09 19.21
CA SER A 352 -28.79 4.76 18.36
C SER A 352 -28.62 4.48 16.86
N PHE A 353 -27.43 4.06 16.41
CA PHE A 353 -27.19 3.63 15.03
C PHE A 353 -27.42 2.12 14.80
N ALA A 354 -28.01 1.39 15.76
CA ALA A 354 -28.37 -0.02 15.56
C ALA A 354 -29.28 -0.24 14.33
N PRO A 355 -30.35 0.57 14.10
CA PRO A 355 -31.20 0.40 12.92
C PRO A 355 -30.45 0.58 11.60
N VAL A 356 -29.46 1.49 11.56
CA VAL A 356 -28.58 1.67 10.39
C VAL A 356 -27.78 0.39 10.13
N ARG A 357 -27.16 -0.19 11.17
CA ARG A 357 -26.40 -1.45 11.02
C ARG A 357 -27.29 -2.60 10.54
N ASP A 358 -28.51 -2.70 11.06
CA ASP A 358 -29.48 -3.73 10.65
C ASP A 358 -29.87 -3.58 9.18
N ALA A 359 -30.15 -2.35 8.73
CA ALA A 359 -30.50 -2.07 7.34
C ALA A 359 -29.34 -2.40 6.39
N GLU A 360 -28.12 -1.96 6.71
CA GLU A 360 -26.95 -2.19 5.85
C GLU A 360 -26.51 -3.66 5.83
N VAL A 361 -26.64 -4.39 6.95
CA VAL A 361 -26.33 -5.83 6.95
C VAL A 361 -27.38 -6.64 6.18
N ALA A 362 -28.66 -6.22 6.25
CA ALA A 362 -29.71 -6.82 5.44
C ALA A 362 -29.45 -6.59 3.93
N ALA A 363 -29.00 -5.39 3.55
CA ALA A 363 -28.61 -5.08 2.17
C ALA A 363 -27.41 -5.92 1.71
N LEU A 364 -26.39 -6.11 2.57
CA LEU A 364 -25.25 -6.99 2.33
C LEU A 364 -25.70 -8.43 2.08
N VAL A 365 -26.52 -9.00 2.98
CA VAL A 365 -27.06 -10.36 2.86
C VAL A 365 -27.90 -10.50 1.58
N ALA A 366 -28.72 -9.52 1.23
CA ALA A 366 -29.54 -9.54 0.01
C ALA A 366 -28.69 -9.50 -1.26
N ARG A 367 -27.55 -8.80 -1.25
CA ARG A 367 -26.61 -8.80 -2.38
C ARG A 367 -25.91 -10.15 -2.53
N ILE A 368 -25.47 -10.75 -1.43
CA ILE A 368 -24.82 -12.08 -1.44
C ILE A 368 -25.83 -13.17 -1.84
N ARG A 369 -27.09 -13.07 -1.39
CA ARG A 369 -28.14 -14.02 -1.77
C ARG A 369 -28.36 -14.06 -3.29
N ARG A 370 -28.36 -12.90 -3.96
CA ARG A 370 -28.46 -12.83 -5.42
C ARG A 370 -27.28 -13.52 -6.10
N ALA A 371 -26.06 -13.30 -5.62
CA ALA A 371 -24.88 -14.00 -6.14
C ALA A 371 -24.96 -15.51 -5.91
N ALA A 372 -25.42 -15.95 -4.74
CA ALA A 372 -25.60 -17.36 -4.42
C ALA A 372 -26.65 -18.04 -5.31
N GLU A 373 -27.77 -17.36 -5.61
CA GLU A 373 -28.80 -17.83 -6.53
C GLU A 373 -28.29 -17.93 -7.98
N ALA A 374 -27.39 -17.03 -8.38
CA ALA A 374 -26.73 -17.07 -9.69
C ALA A 374 -25.54 -18.05 -9.75
N GLY A 375 -25.07 -18.59 -8.61
CA GLY A 375 -23.85 -19.40 -8.54
C GLY A 375 -22.57 -18.60 -8.83
N GLU A 376 -22.60 -17.28 -8.64
CA GLU A 376 -21.51 -16.37 -8.97
C GLU A 376 -20.52 -16.22 -7.81
N ALA A 377 -19.23 -16.14 -8.16
CA ALA A 377 -18.19 -15.78 -7.21
C ALA A 377 -18.27 -14.29 -6.86
N VAL A 378 -18.00 -13.96 -5.60
CA VAL A 378 -17.96 -12.58 -5.10
C VAL A 378 -16.56 -12.23 -4.62
N VAL A 379 -16.13 -11.00 -4.90
CA VAL A 379 -14.93 -10.41 -4.32
C VAL A 379 -15.31 -9.87 -2.94
N LEU A 380 -14.88 -10.55 -1.87
CA LEU A 380 -15.32 -10.27 -0.51
C LEU A 380 -14.91 -8.85 -0.07
N MET A 381 -13.69 -8.41 -0.39
CA MET A 381 -13.23 -7.06 -0.05
C MET A 381 -14.19 -5.98 -0.57
N GLU A 382 -14.71 -6.10 -1.80
CA GLU A 382 -15.65 -5.11 -2.35
C GLU A 382 -16.95 -5.04 -1.57
N LEU A 383 -17.46 -6.20 -1.14
CA LEU A 383 -18.67 -6.31 -0.33
C LEU A 383 -18.45 -5.73 1.07
N MET A 384 -17.35 -6.11 1.72
CA MET A 384 -17.04 -5.63 3.08
C MET A 384 -16.78 -4.13 3.08
N TYR A 385 -16.01 -3.61 2.11
CA TYR A 385 -15.76 -2.18 1.96
C TYR A 385 -17.06 -1.41 1.72
N GLY A 386 -17.93 -1.92 0.84
CA GLY A 386 -19.24 -1.32 0.60
C GLY A 386 -20.10 -1.24 1.86
N TYR A 387 -20.18 -2.35 2.62
CA TYR A 387 -20.94 -2.41 3.87
C TYR A 387 -20.41 -1.43 4.93
N THR A 388 -19.11 -1.47 5.22
CA THR A 388 -18.51 -0.63 6.26
C THR A 388 -18.60 0.85 5.91
N ASN A 389 -18.39 1.20 4.63
CA ASN A 389 -18.54 2.56 4.11
C ASN A 389 -19.99 3.06 4.24
N ALA A 390 -20.98 2.23 3.91
CA ALA A 390 -22.38 2.60 3.99
C ALA A 390 -22.83 2.85 5.45
N VAL A 391 -22.45 1.96 6.38
CA VAL A 391 -22.75 2.11 7.81
C VAL A 391 -22.19 3.43 8.36
N VAL A 392 -20.90 3.72 8.13
CA VAL A 392 -20.29 4.93 8.69
C VAL A 392 -20.74 6.19 7.97
N THR A 393 -20.93 6.15 6.65
CA THR A 393 -21.40 7.30 5.87
C THR A 393 -22.81 7.70 6.31
N ARG A 394 -23.71 6.73 6.49
CA ARG A 394 -25.07 7.01 6.98
C ARG A 394 -25.06 7.52 8.42
N ALA A 395 -24.22 6.97 9.30
CA ALA A 395 -24.08 7.48 10.67
C ALA A 395 -23.47 8.90 10.74
N ALA A 396 -22.56 9.23 9.82
CA ALA A 396 -21.83 10.48 9.84
C ALA A 396 -22.50 11.63 9.07
N THR A 397 -23.30 11.31 8.04
CA THR A 397 -23.86 12.30 7.08
C THR A 397 -25.32 12.04 6.71
N GLY A 398 -25.96 11.00 7.28
CA GLY A 398 -27.31 10.58 6.88
C GLY A 398 -27.43 10.06 5.43
N ALA A 399 -26.37 10.16 4.61
CA ALA A 399 -26.40 9.86 3.19
C ALA A 399 -26.21 8.36 2.90
N ALA A 400 -26.77 7.91 1.78
CA ALA A 400 -26.69 6.53 1.29
C ALA A 400 -26.54 6.50 -0.24
N GLY A 401 -26.40 5.30 -0.81
CA GLY A 401 -26.41 5.09 -2.27
C GLY A 401 -25.25 5.81 -2.98
N ALA A 402 -25.59 6.64 -3.97
CA ALA A 402 -24.60 7.29 -4.84
C ALA A 402 -23.59 8.18 -4.07
N THR A 403 -24.04 8.85 -3.00
CA THR A 403 -23.14 9.65 -2.14
C THR A 403 -22.11 8.76 -1.45
N ALA A 404 -22.54 7.62 -0.90
CA ALA A 404 -21.63 6.67 -0.29
C ALA A 404 -20.64 6.07 -1.30
N GLU A 405 -21.07 5.79 -2.54
CA GLU A 405 -20.17 5.30 -3.59
C GLU A 405 -19.15 6.36 -4.03
N LYS A 406 -19.57 7.62 -4.18
CA LYS A 406 -18.66 8.74 -4.48
C LYS A 406 -17.64 8.96 -3.36
N MET A 407 -18.07 8.86 -2.10
CA MET A 407 -17.19 8.89 -0.92
C MET A 407 -16.12 7.79 -1.00
N LYS A 408 -16.52 6.54 -1.26
CA LYS A 408 -15.63 5.40 -1.47
C LYS A 408 -14.62 5.64 -2.60
N GLN A 409 -15.05 6.18 -3.73
CA GLN A 409 -14.15 6.47 -4.86
C GLN A 409 -13.08 7.52 -4.51
N LEU A 410 -13.48 8.61 -3.86
CA LEU A 410 -12.53 9.65 -3.44
C LEU A 410 -11.52 9.13 -2.41
N MET A 411 -11.96 8.29 -1.47
CA MET A 411 -11.06 7.62 -0.52
C MET A 411 -10.03 6.73 -1.23
N GLY A 412 -10.47 5.87 -2.14
CA GLY A 412 -9.57 5.01 -2.92
C GLY A 412 -8.52 5.80 -3.72
N ASN A 413 -8.93 6.91 -4.34
CA ASN A 413 -8.04 7.77 -5.13
C ASN A 413 -7.03 8.55 -4.28
N SER A 414 -7.31 8.75 -2.99
CA SER A 414 -6.49 9.53 -2.06
C SER A 414 -5.51 8.67 -1.25
N ALA A 415 -5.83 7.39 -1.02
CA ALA A 415 -5.08 6.51 -0.13
C ALA A 415 -3.57 6.49 -0.46
N ALA A 416 -3.23 6.28 -1.74
CA ALA A 416 -1.84 6.23 -2.21
C ALA A 416 -1.08 7.56 -2.13
N LEU A 417 -1.77 8.70 -2.02
CA LEU A 417 -1.14 10.03 -1.88
C LEU A 417 -0.76 10.33 -0.44
N VAL A 418 -1.56 9.83 0.51
CA VAL A 418 -1.35 9.99 1.95
C VAL A 418 -0.38 8.92 2.47
N SER A 419 -0.38 7.73 1.86
CA SER A 419 0.51 6.62 2.21
C SER A 419 1.83 6.67 1.42
N GLY A 420 2.98 6.75 2.10
CA GLY A 420 4.30 6.60 1.49
C GLY A 420 5.27 7.73 1.81
N PHE A 421 6.54 7.54 1.44
CA PHE A 421 7.57 8.56 1.61
C PHE A 421 7.31 9.76 0.71
N GLN A 422 7.33 10.94 1.30
CA GLN A 422 7.20 12.21 0.61
C GLN A 422 8.59 12.77 0.27
N PRO A 423 8.73 13.64 -0.75
CA PRO A 423 10.02 14.27 -1.07
C PRO A 423 10.67 14.95 0.14
N GLU A 424 9.89 15.53 1.03
CA GLU A 424 10.33 16.21 2.27
C GLU A 424 10.96 15.25 3.30
N ASP A 425 10.73 13.95 3.16
CA ASP A 425 11.33 12.95 4.04
C ASP A 425 12.81 12.74 3.73
N VAL A 426 13.25 13.08 2.52
CA VAL A 426 14.62 12.88 2.02
C VAL A 426 15.31 14.21 1.73
N LEU A 427 14.59 15.14 1.13
CA LEU A 427 15.12 16.42 0.65
C LEU A 427 14.77 17.58 1.59
N PRO A 428 15.61 18.62 1.68
CA PRO A 428 15.23 19.88 2.30
C PRO A 428 14.04 20.54 1.59
N ASP A 429 13.33 21.44 2.28
CA ASP A 429 12.03 21.99 1.84
C ASP A 429 12.04 22.59 0.43
N ALA A 430 13.05 23.39 0.08
CA ALA A 430 13.10 24.04 -1.23
C ALA A 430 13.30 23.03 -2.39
N PRO A 431 14.30 22.12 -2.36
CA PRO A 431 14.39 21.02 -3.31
C PRO A 431 13.19 20.08 -3.32
N ALA A 432 12.62 19.74 -2.15
CA ALA A 432 11.44 18.88 -2.04
C ALA A 432 10.24 19.47 -2.78
N ARG A 433 9.97 20.76 -2.57
CA ARG A 433 8.91 21.50 -3.26
C ARG A 433 9.15 21.55 -4.77
N PHE A 434 10.38 21.76 -5.21
CA PHE A 434 10.73 21.72 -6.63
C PHE A 434 10.46 20.34 -7.24
N VAL A 435 10.87 19.25 -6.57
CA VAL A 435 10.59 17.87 -7.03
C VAL A 435 9.09 17.63 -7.12
N ARG A 436 8.33 18.00 -6.09
CA ARG A 436 6.87 17.81 -6.05
C ARG A 436 6.14 18.57 -7.17
N TRP A 437 6.61 19.78 -7.47
CA TRP A 437 6.14 20.56 -8.61
C TRP A 437 6.53 19.89 -9.95
N ALA A 438 7.79 19.54 -10.12
CA ALA A 438 8.32 18.96 -11.36
C ALA A 438 7.68 17.59 -11.68
N THR A 439 7.35 16.78 -10.67
CA THR A 439 6.66 15.49 -10.85
C THR A 439 5.14 15.63 -11.02
N GLY A 440 4.60 16.86 -10.98
CA GLY A 440 3.15 17.12 -11.03
C GLY A 440 2.37 16.66 -9.79
N LEU A 441 3.05 16.31 -8.70
CA LEU A 441 2.43 15.84 -7.47
C LEU A 441 1.68 16.98 -6.77
N ASP A 442 2.19 18.20 -6.83
CA ASP A 442 1.48 19.38 -6.29
C ASP A 442 0.13 19.57 -6.97
N LYS A 443 0.10 19.60 -8.30
CA LYS A 443 -1.13 19.71 -9.08
C LYS A 443 -2.11 18.57 -8.74
N LYS A 444 -1.61 17.34 -8.63
CA LYS A 444 -2.46 16.19 -8.30
C LYS A 444 -3.07 16.30 -6.89
N LEU A 445 -2.32 16.82 -5.92
CA LEU A 445 -2.83 17.07 -4.57
C LEU A 445 -3.87 18.18 -4.57
N ASP A 446 -3.64 19.26 -5.34
CA ASP A 446 -4.57 20.38 -5.46
C ASP A 446 -5.89 19.95 -6.15
N ASP A 447 -5.79 19.30 -7.31
CA ASP A 447 -6.96 18.78 -8.05
C ASP A 447 -7.78 17.79 -7.17
N MET A 448 -7.12 17.01 -6.30
CA MET A 448 -7.78 16.08 -5.36
C MET A 448 -8.40 16.81 -4.15
N ALA A 449 -7.72 17.82 -3.60
CA ALA A 449 -8.25 18.65 -2.52
C ALA A 449 -9.52 19.38 -2.99
N ASP A 450 -9.52 19.94 -4.21
CA ASP A 450 -10.70 20.59 -4.81
C ASP A 450 -11.87 19.60 -4.99
N ALA A 451 -11.58 18.37 -5.41
CA ALA A 451 -12.60 17.33 -5.56
C ALA A 451 -13.24 16.95 -4.21
N TRP A 452 -12.41 16.81 -3.15
CA TRP A 452 -12.90 16.59 -1.79
C TRP A 452 -13.71 17.77 -1.27
N ASP A 453 -13.20 18.99 -1.46
CA ASP A 453 -13.84 20.20 -0.96
C ASP A 453 -15.21 20.42 -1.58
N LYS A 454 -15.31 20.30 -2.91
CA LYS A 454 -16.58 20.40 -3.61
C LYS A 454 -17.58 19.37 -3.08
N PHE A 455 -17.17 18.11 -2.97
CA PHE A 455 -18.06 17.03 -2.54
C PHE A 455 -18.52 17.17 -1.09
N MET A 456 -17.61 17.48 -0.17
CA MET A 456 -17.97 17.67 1.24
C MET A 456 -18.81 18.93 1.46
N SER A 457 -18.59 19.98 0.67
CA SER A 457 -19.39 21.20 0.70
C SER A 457 -20.82 20.98 0.17
N GLU A 458 -20.99 20.13 -0.85
CA GLU A 458 -22.32 19.69 -1.33
C GLU A 458 -23.12 19.03 -0.17
N ILE A 459 -22.50 18.08 0.54
CA ILE A 459 -23.13 17.40 1.69
C ILE A 459 -23.43 18.39 2.82
N LEU A 460 -22.48 19.24 3.18
CA LEU A 460 -22.63 20.22 4.26
C LEU A 460 -23.75 21.23 3.97
N THR A 461 -23.86 21.68 2.73
CA THR A 461 -24.90 22.63 2.31
C THR A 461 -26.27 21.99 2.42
N ALA A 462 -26.42 20.74 1.95
CA ALA A 462 -27.67 20.00 2.06
C ALA A 462 -28.13 19.83 3.53
N HIS A 463 -27.21 19.66 4.49
CA HIS A 463 -27.56 19.58 5.91
C HIS A 463 -27.99 20.94 6.48
N LYS A 464 -27.33 22.03 6.07
CA LYS A 464 -27.73 23.40 6.46
C LYS A 464 -29.15 23.72 5.96
N GLU A 465 -29.52 23.25 4.77
CA GLU A 465 -30.86 23.44 4.19
C GLU A 465 -31.91 22.53 4.85
N LYS A 466 -31.63 21.22 4.96
CA LYS A 466 -32.55 20.22 5.54
C LYS A 466 -32.99 20.54 6.96
N ARG A 467 -32.12 21.16 7.76
CA ARG A 467 -32.44 21.51 9.15
C ARG A 467 -33.56 22.56 9.28
N ALA A 468 -33.93 23.23 8.18
CA ALA A 468 -35.16 24.02 8.11
C ALA A 468 -36.45 23.18 8.08
N ASP A 469 -36.38 21.92 7.60
CA ASP A 469 -37.54 21.08 7.24
C ASP A 469 -37.72 19.79 8.09
N GLY A 470 -36.81 19.47 9.02
CA GLY A 470 -36.97 18.39 10.02
C GLY A 470 -35.87 17.30 10.02
N ALA A 471 -35.96 16.36 10.99
CA ALA A 471 -34.97 15.28 11.17
C ALA A 471 -35.08 14.18 10.09
N GLY A 472 -33.94 13.59 9.70
CA GLY A 472 -33.88 12.55 8.66
C GLY A 472 -34.50 11.20 9.07
N GLU A 473 -34.61 10.28 8.10
CA GLU A 473 -35.19 8.93 8.25
C GLU A 473 -34.65 8.14 9.46
N TRP A 474 -33.39 8.37 9.83
CA TRP A 474 -32.68 7.63 10.90
C TRP A 474 -32.37 8.49 12.13
N GLY A 475 -33.00 9.66 12.25
CA GLY A 475 -32.73 10.64 13.31
C GLY A 475 -31.57 11.60 12.98
N GLU A 476 -30.99 12.20 14.03
CA GLU A 476 -29.88 13.17 13.95
C GLU A 476 -28.54 12.46 13.69
N ASP A 477 -27.91 12.72 12.54
CA ASP A 477 -26.57 12.20 12.20
C ASP A 477 -25.45 13.06 12.78
N PHE A 478 -24.19 12.65 12.61
CA PHE A 478 -23.07 13.37 13.20
C PHE A 478 -22.86 14.78 12.64
N MET A 479 -23.13 15.00 11.34
CA MET A 479 -23.01 16.31 10.73
C MET A 479 -24.06 17.26 11.29
N ASP A 480 -25.30 16.80 11.45
CA ASP A 480 -26.36 17.54 12.15
C ASP A 480 -25.93 17.94 13.58
N VAL A 481 -25.34 17.00 14.34
CA VAL A 481 -24.84 17.29 15.69
C VAL A 481 -23.74 18.36 15.67
N LEU A 482 -22.79 18.30 14.75
CA LEU A 482 -21.70 19.29 14.67
C LEU A 482 -22.23 20.68 14.31
N LEU A 483 -23.20 20.77 13.40
CA LEU A 483 -23.87 22.02 13.05
C LEU A 483 -24.61 22.61 14.26
N ARG A 484 -25.27 21.76 15.06
CA ARG A 484 -25.96 22.19 16.29
C ARG A 484 -24.99 22.69 17.35
N LEU A 485 -23.91 21.94 17.61
CA LEU A 485 -22.90 22.34 18.60
C LEU A 485 -22.20 23.66 18.24
N ARG A 486 -22.11 23.98 16.95
CA ARG A 486 -21.61 25.27 16.47
C ARG A 486 -22.54 26.42 16.83
N GLU A 487 -23.84 26.25 16.64
CA GLU A 487 -24.85 27.27 16.97
C GLU A 487 -24.96 27.52 18.47
N GLU A 488 -24.84 26.45 19.27
CA GLU A 488 -24.92 26.51 20.72
C GLU A 488 -23.62 27.04 21.38
N ASP A 489 -22.54 27.23 20.62
CA ASP A 489 -21.17 27.48 21.11
C ASP A 489 -20.75 26.55 22.27
N ALA A 490 -21.27 25.32 22.26
CA ALA A 490 -21.32 24.44 23.44
C ALA A 490 -19.98 23.73 23.74
N VAL A 491 -19.00 23.84 22.84
CA VAL A 491 -17.78 23.01 22.85
C VAL A 491 -16.48 23.80 23.00
N GLY A 492 -16.57 25.14 23.04
CA GLY A 492 -15.41 26.03 23.14
C GLY A 492 -14.37 25.81 22.04
N LEU A 493 -14.75 25.22 20.91
CA LEU A 493 -13.89 24.99 19.75
C LEU A 493 -14.61 25.53 18.54
N GLU A 494 -13.97 26.44 17.82
CA GLU A 494 -14.55 27.00 16.60
C GLU A 494 -14.74 25.90 15.55
N LEU A 495 -16.00 25.56 15.28
CA LEU A 495 -16.40 24.56 14.29
C LEU A 495 -16.61 25.22 12.93
N THR A 496 -15.51 25.65 12.30
CA THR A 496 -15.54 26.13 10.91
C THR A 496 -16.05 25.05 9.97
N ASP A 497 -16.55 25.43 8.80
CA ASP A 497 -17.00 24.47 7.78
C ASP A 497 -15.89 23.46 7.44
N ASP A 498 -14.64 23.93 7.28
CA ASP A 498 -13.48 23.07 7.04
C ASP A 498 -13.23 22.08 8.17
N ARG A 499 -13.38 22.48 9.44
CA ARG A 499 -13.22 21.58 10.58
C ARG A 499 -14.33 20.53 10.64
N ILE A 500 -15.57 20.91 10.32
CA ILE A 500 -16.69 19.97 10.23
C ILE A 500 -16.42 18.94 9.13
N LYS A 501 -16.09 19.41 7.92
CA LYS A 501 -15.74 18.55 6.77
C LYS A 501 -14.59 17.60 7.13
N ALA A 502 -13.50 18.13 7.69
CA ALA A 502 -12.33 17.34 8.10
C ALA A 502 -12.67 16.26 9.13
N THR A 503 -13.49 16.60 10.13
CA THR A 503 -13.85 15.66 11.20
C THR A 503 -14.74 14.55 10.66
N VAL A 504 -15.74 14.87 9.85
CA VAL A 504 -16.64 13.87 9.23
C VAL A 504 -15.86 12.96 8.27
N GLN A 505 -15.03 13.54 7.40
CA GLN A 505 -14.18 12.79 6.47
C GLN A 505 -13.25 11.82 7.21
N ASP A 506 -12.62 12.25 8.31
CA ASP A 506 -11.74 11.41 9.12
C ASP A 506 -12.47 10.22 9.76
N MET A 507 -13.70 10.42 10.27
CA MET A 507 -14.49 9.32 10.84
C MET A 507 -14.83 8.26 9.78
N ILE A 508 -15.23 8.70 8.59
CA ILE A 508 -15.59 7.80 7.48
C ILE A 508 -14.36 7.05 6.96
N ALA A 509 -13.26 7.76 6.70
CA ALA A 509 -12.05 7.17 6.16
C ALA A 509 -11.42 6.16 7.13
N ALA A 510 -11.31 6.52 8.41
CA ALA A 510 -10.71 5.65 9.43
C ALA A 510 -11.52 4.38 9.67
N ALA A 511 -12.86 4.46 9.65
CA ALA A 511 -13.73 3.32 9.93
C ALA A 511 -13.90 2.36 8.74
N THR A 512 -13.85 2.86 7.50
CA THR A 512 -14.17 2.07 6.31
C THR A 512 -13.11 1.04 6.00
N GLU A 513 -11.86 1.48 5.79
CA GLU A 513 -10.80 0.58 5.32
C GLU A 513 -10.37 -0.41 6.40
N THR A 514 -10.24 0.04 7.65
CA THR A 514 -9.80 -0.83 8.77
C THR A 514 -10.81 -1.94 9.07
N SER A 515 -12.11 -1.62 9.05
CA SER A 515 -13.16 -2.59 9.35
C SER A 515 -13.33 -3.61 8.22
N SER A 516 -13.30 -3.17 6.96
CA SER A 516 -13.44 -4.07 5.82
C SER A 516 -12.28 -5.07 5.71
N GLN A 517 -11.04 -4.61 5.96
CA GLN A 517 -9.87 -5.50 6.04
C GLN A 517 -9.99 -6.51 7.18
N THR A 518 -10.48 -6.08 8.35
CA THR A 518 -10.67 -6.99 9.49
C THR A 518 -11.67 -8.10 9.16
N LEU A 519 -12.77 -7.78 8.47
CA LEU A 519 -13.77 -8.78 8.02
C LEU A 519 -13.19 -9.74 6.98
N GLU A 520 -12.42 -9.22 6.02
CA GLU A 520 -11.81 -10.06 4.99
C GLU A 520 -10.78 -11.03 5.60
N TRP A 521 -9.89 -10.55 6.49
CA TRP A 521 -8.94 -11.40 7.21
C TRP A 521 -9.65 -12.42 8.10
N ALA A 522 -10.75 -12.04 8.76
CA ALA A 522 -11.54 -12.98 9.55
C ALA A 522 -12.07 -14.13 8.68
N MET A 523 -12.67 -13.82 7.52
CA MET A 523 -13.15 -14.87 6.60
C MET A 523 -12.01 -15.72 6.03
N ALA A 524 -10.87 -15.11 5.66
CA ALA A 524 -9.72 -15.86 5.17
C ALA A 524 -9.18 -16.86 6.22
N GLU A 525 -9.03 -16.41 7.47
CA GLU A 525 -8.57 -17.28 8.56
C GLU A 525 -9.57 -18.39 8.89
N LEU A 526 -10.87 -18.11 8.87
CA LEU A 526 -11.91 -19.13 9.09
C LEU A 526 -11.90 -20.20 7.99
N LEU A 527 -11.69 -19.80 6.73
CA LEU A 527 -11.58 -20.73 5.60
C LEU A 527 -10.32 -21.58 5.65
N VAL A 528 -9.20 -21.06 6.16
CA VAL A 528 -7.99 -21.88 6.37
C VAL A 528 -8.16 -22.79 7.59
N ASN A 529 -8.89 -22.35 8.61
CA ASN A 529 -9.05 -23.05 9.89
C ASN A 529 -10.48 -23.57 10.09
N HIS A 530 -10.86 -24.59 9.31
CA HIS A 530 -12.22 -25.16 9.34
C HIS A 530 -12.73 -25.56 10.73
N ARG A 531 -11.84 -26.05 11.62
CA ARG A 531 -12.18 -26.37 13.02
C ARG A 531 -12.70 -25.15 13.76
N VAL A 532 -12.07 -24.00 13.56
CA VAL A 532 -12.46 -22.73 14.16
C VAL A 532 -13.77 -22.24 13.56
N MET A 533 -13.92 -22.34 12.23
CA MET A 533 -15.17 -21.96 11.54
C MET A 533 -16.36 -22.77 12.05
N ALA A 534 -16.24 -24.10 12.14
CA ALA A 534 -17.30 -24.96 12.65
C ALA A 534 -17.71 -24.59 14.08
N LYS A 535 -16.73 -24.39 14.97
CA LYS A 535 -17.00 -24.00 16.37
C LYS A 535 -17.67 -22.62 16.49
N LEU A 536 -17.33 -21.67 15.62
CA LEU A 536 -18.01 -20.38 15.56
C LEU A 536 -19.43 -20.51 15.03
N GLN A 537 -19.64 -21.32 13.99
CA GLN A 537 -20.97 -21.62 13.46
C GLN A 537 -21.86 -22.31 14.50
N ASP A 538 -21.30 -23.21 15.31
CA ASP A 538 -22.01 -23.86 16.43
C ASP A 538 -22.43 -22.87 17.52
N GLU A 539 -21.57 -21.89 17.85
CA GLU A 539 -21.93 -20.80 18.77
C GLU A 539 -23.08 -19.96 18.19
N ILE A 540 -22.96 -19.54 16.91
CA ILE A 540 -23.99 -18.76 16.20
C ILE A 540 -25.33 -19.49 16.18
N ALA A 541 -25.33 -20.80 15.91
CA ALA A 541 -26.54 -21.61 15.83
C ALA A 541 -27.34 -21.67 17.15
N ARG A 542 -26.70 -21.46 18.31
CA ARG A 542 -27.38 -21.45 19.63
C ARG A 542 -28.25 -20.20 19.85
N PHE A 543 -28.00 -19.13 19.09
CA PHE A 543 -28.77 -17.89 19.17
C PHE A 543 -29.77 -17.75 18.01
N ALA A 544 -29.67 -18.61 16.99
CA ALA A 544 -30.58 -18.61 15.85
C ALA A 544 -31.72 -19.62 16.06
N ASN A 545 -32.82 -19.18 16.68
CA ASN A 545 -34.00 -20.04 16.90
C ASN A 545 -34.94 -20.08 15.69
N ALA A 546 -35.85 -21.05 15.66
CA ALA A 546 -36.85 -21.19 14.60
C ALA A 546 -37.72 -19.93 14.42
N ASP A 547 -38.00 -19.24 15.53
CA ASP A 547 -38.87 -18.05 15.61
C ASP A 547 -38.14 -16.71 15.42
N GLN A 548 -36.79 -16.71 15.39
CA GLN A 548 -35.97 -15.52 15.17
C GLN A 548 -34.95 -15.78 14.05
N PRO A 549 -35.34 -15.57 12.77
CA PRO A 549 -34.46 -15.86 11.63
C PRO A 549 -33.25 -14.92 11.53
N THR A 550 -33.28 -13.79 12.24
CA THR A 550 -32.22 -12.77 12.31
C THR A 550 -31.62 -12.70 13.70
N ILE A 551 -30.29 -12.65 13.78
CA ILE A 551 -29.57 -12.53 15.05
C ILE A 551 -29.67 -11.10 15.55
N ALA A 552 -30.20 -10.91 16.76
CA ALA A 552 -30.31 -9.59 17.36
C ALA A 552 -28.92 -9.07 17.76
N GLN A 553 -28.68 -7.77 17.55
CA GLN A 553 -27.41 -7.15 17.97
C GLN A 553 -27.14 -7.30 19.47
N SER A 554 -28.19 -7.37 20.30
CA SER A 554 -28.08 -7.58 21.75
C SER A 554 -27.49 -8.95 22.12
N ASP A 555 -27.60 -9.95 21.25
CA ASP A 555 -27.06 -11.30 21.48
C ASP A 555 -25.57 -11.41 21.18
N LEU A 556 -24.99 -10.52 20.36
CA LEU A 556 -23.55 -10.48 20.05
C LEU A 556 -22.70 -10.37 21.33
N ASN A 557 -23.21 -9.66 22.34
CA ASN A 557 -22.56 -9.52 23.63
C ASN A 557 -22.37 -10.85 24.38
N LYS A 558 -23.15 -11.90 24.04
CA LYS A 558 -23.11 -13.22 24.67
C LYS A 558 -22.24 -14.23 23.89
N MET A 559 -21.78 -13.87 22.69
CA MET A 559 -20.96 -14.74 21.83
C MET A 559 -19.47 -14.59 22.19
N GLU A 560 -18.99 -15.38 23.15
CA GLU A 560 -17.61 -15.29 23.65
C GLU A 560 -16.57 -15.81 22.63
N TYR A 561 -16.93 -16.83 21.85
CA TYR A 561 -16.04 -17.38 20.85
C TYR A 561 -15.89 -16.44 19.66
N LEU A 562 -16.97 -15.80 19.20
CA LEU A 562 -16.92 -14.71 18.22
C LEU A 562 -15.92 -13.61 18.61
N LYS A 563 -16.00 -13.13 19.87
CA LYS A 563 -15.06 -12.12 20.39
C LYS A 563 -13.62 -12.63 20.37
N SER A 564 -13.42 -13.90 20.71
CA SER A 564 -12.10 -14.52 20.70
C SER A 564 -11.54 -14.67 19.29
N VAL A 565 -12.39 -14.97 18.30
CA VAL A 565 -12.04 -15.00 16.87
C VAL A 565 -11.58 -13.62 16.42
N PHE A 566 -12.33 -12.56 16.70
CA PHE A 566 -11.90 -11.20 16.34
C PHE A 566 -10.61 -10.77 17.03
N LYS A 567 -10.42 -11.15 18.31
CA LYS A 567 -9.16 -10.86 19.00
C LYS A 567 -7.98 -11.53 18.32
N GLU A 568 -8.13 -12.79 17.90
CA GLU A 568 -7.08 -13.51 17.19
C GLU A 568 -6.82 -12.97 15.78
N VAL A 569 -7.87 -12.59 15.06
CA VAL A 569 -7.75 -11.87 13.77
C VAL A 569 -6.97 -10.58 13.96
N LEU A 570 -7.30 -9.76 14.95
CA LEU A 570 -6.60 -8.49 15.20
C LEU A 570 -5.17 -8.69 15.73
N ARG A 571 -4.87 -9.81 16.39
CA ARG A 571 -3.50 -10.13 16.84
C ARG A 571 -2.59 -10.42 15.66
N LEU A 572 -3.08 -11.22 14.71
CA LEU A 572 -2.31 -11.62 13.52
C LEU A 572 -2.39 -10.58 12.40
N HIS A 573 -3.53 -9.93 12.21
CA HIS A 573 -3.82 -9.07 11.07
C HIS A 573 -4.32 -7.70 11.52
N ALA A 574 -3.59 -7.06 12.43
CA ALA A 574 -3.86 -5.68 12.82
C ALA A 574 -3.84 -4.78 11.57
N PRO A 575 -4.95 -4.09 11.23
CA PRO A 575 -5.03 -3.34 9.97
C PRO A 575 -3.92 -2.31 9.80
N ALA A 576 -3.44 -1.69 10.89
CA ALA A 576 -2.30 -0.79 10.89
C ALA A 576 -1.13 -1.42 11.69
N PRO A 577 -0.25 -2.23 11.08
CA PRO A 577 0.76 -3.02 11.79
C PRO A 577 1.86 -2.19 12.47
N LEU A 578 2.05 -0.93 12.06
CA LEU A 578 2.96 0.04 12.68
C LEU A 578 2.25 1.12 13.51
N LEU A 579 0.92 1.01 13.65
CA LEU A 579 0.02 2.09 14.05
C LEU A 579 0.21 3.36 13.21
N VAL A 580 -0.60 4.38 13.48
CA VAL A 580 -0.35 5.72 12.90
C VAL A 580 0.89 6.30 13.60
N PRO A 581 1.85 6.92 12.87
CA PRO A 581 3.12 7.39 13.45
C PRO A 581 2.92 8.46 14.52
N HIS A 582 3.65 8.36 15.62
CA HIS A 582 3.71 9.38 16.68
C HIS A 582 4.92 10.31 16.45
N GLU A 583 4.94 11.50 17.05
CA GLU A 583 6.11 12.38 17.05
C GLU A 583 6.37 12.92 18.47
N SER A 584 7.63 12.87 18.91
CA SER A 584 8.03 13.46 20.19
C SER A 584 8.01 15.00 20.15
N THR A 585 7.32 15.62 21.10
CA THR A 585 7.28 17.08 21.28
C THR A 585 8.43 17.59 22.13
N THR A 586 8.91 16.76 23.07
CA THR A 586 10.04 17.05 23.96
C THR A 586 11.04 15.90 23.93
N PRO A 587 12.30 16.14 24.34
CA PRO A 587 13.22 15.04 24.62
C PRO A 587 12.64 14.12 25.73
N ALA A 588 12.96 12.82 25.67
CA ALA A 588 12.52 11.82 26.64
C ALA A 588 13.65 10.82 26.93
N VAL A 589 13.59 10.11 28.06
CA VAL A 589 14.52 9.00 28.36
C VAL A 589 13.73 7.71 28.48
N VAL A 590 13.85 6.82 27.50
CA VAL A 590 13.09 5.55 27.43
C VAL A 590 14.07 4.38 27.65
N GLN A 591 13.82 3.53 28.64
CA GLN A 591 14.75 2.46 29.05
C GLN A 591 16.21 2.92 29.22
N GLY A 592 16.43 4.12 29.74
CA GLY A 592 17.77 4.71 29.92
C GLY A 592 18.39 5.32 28.66
N TYR A 593 17.74 5.22 27.50
CA TYR A 593 18.17 5.84 26.26
C TYR A 593 17.57 7.24 26.07
N GLU A 594 18.38 8.21 25.67
CA GLU A 594 17.95 9.56 25.36
C GLU A 594 17.28 9.60 23.97
N ILE A 595 16.02 9.99 23.91
CA ILE A 595 15.25 10.18 22.67
C ILE A 595 15.10 11.68 22.41
N PRO A 596 15.68 12.22 21.33
CA PRO A 596 15.53 13.63 20.99
C PRO A 596 14.08 14.02 20.68
N ALA A 597 13.74 15.30 20.87
CA ALA A 597 12.51 15.87 20.32
C ALA A 597 12.47 15.73 18.79
N LYS A 598 11.26 15.76 18.21
CA LYS A 598 11.00 15.57 16.77
C LYS A 598 11.44 14.20 16.24
N THR A 599 11.43 13.20 17.11
CA THR A 599 11.63 11.80 16.73
C THR A 599 10.27 11.18 16.42
N THR A 600 10.11 10.64 15.20
CA THR A 600 8.95 9.85 14.81
C THR A 600 8.98 8.51 15.53
N LEU A 601 7.86 8.06 16.08
CA LEU A 601 7.72 6.77 16.75
C LEU A 601 6.81 5.86 15.93
N PHE A 602 7.31 4.67 15.60
CA PHE A 602 6.52 3.55 15.09
C PHE A 602 6.39 2.48 16.17
N VAL A 603 5.19 1.94 16.34
CA VAL A 603 4.91 0.84 17.26
C VAL A 603 4.55 -0.37 16.41
N ASN A 604 5.44 -1.35 16.34
CA ASN A 604 5.28 -2.52 15.52
C ASN A 604 4.37 -3.55 16.21
N VAL A 605 3.06 -3.31 16.15
CA VAL A 605 2.06 -4.19 16.77
C VAL A 605 1.99 -5.56 16.08
N TRP A 606 2.42 -5.64 14.82
CA TRP A 606 2.60 -6.92 14.14
C TRP A 606 3.67 -7.78 14.81
N ALA A 607 4.80 -7.18 15.21
CA ALA A 607 5.85 -7.87 15.96
C ALA A 607 5.39 -8.22 17.38
N ILE A 608 4.76 -7.28 18.09
CA ILE A 608 4.23 -7.50 19.45
C ILE A 608 3.20 -8.64 19.46
N GLY A 609 2.31 -8.68 18.47
CA GLY A 609 1.32 -9.73 18.30
C GLY A 609 1.90 -11.10 18.01
N ARG A 610 3.17 -11.19 17.56
CA ARG A 610 3.87 -12.42 17.18
C ARG A 610 5.08 -12.74 18.06
N ASP A 611 5.25 -12.03 19.16
CA ASP A 611 6.39 -12.23 20.06
C ASP A 611 6.28 -13.59 20.78
N PRO A 612 7.19 -14.55 20.54
CA PRO A 612 7.15 -15.85 21.20
C PRO A 612 7.43 -15.78 22.71
N ALA A 613 7.96 -14.66 23.22
CA ALA A 613 8.11 -14.45 24.66
C ALA A 613 6.75 -14.19 25.35
N VAL A 614 5.71 -13.86 24.58
CA VAL A 614 4.40 -13.45 25.09
C VAL A 614 3.29 -14.39 24.59
N TRP A 615 3.40 -14.86 23.35
CA TRP A 615 2.38 -15.68 22.69
C TRP A 615 2.92 -17.08 22.39
N ASP A 616 2.32 -18.10 23.01
CA ASP A 616 2.56 -19.50 22.63
C ASP A 616 2.05 -19.78 21.22
N ALA A 617 2.85 -20.49 20.41
CA ALA A 617 2.62 -20.72 18.99
C ALA A 617 2.14 -19.44 18.27
N PRO A 618 3.00 -18.39 18.17
CA PRO A 618 2.57 -17.05 17.80
C PRO A 618 2.02 -16.94 16.36
N GLU A 619 2.45 -17.81 15.46
CA GLU A 619 1.96 -17.81 14.08
C GLU A 619 0.66 -18.62 13.89
N GLU A 620 0.23 -19.40 14.88
CA GLU A 620 -0.98 -20.22 14.78
C GLU A 620 -2.24 -19.38 15.06
N PHE A 621 -3.23 -19.45 14.17
CA PHE A 621 -4.57 -18.88 14.37
C PHE A 621 -5.37 -19.72 15.36
N ARG A 622 -5.33 -19.34 16.65
CA ARG A 622 -5.90 -20.10 17.76
C ARG A 622 -6.73 -19.21 18.69
N PRO A 623 -8.01 -18.91 18.35
CA PRO A 623 -8.88 -18.08 19.17
C PRO A 623 -9.04 -18.55 20.62
N GLU A 624 -8.88 -19.85 20.88
CA GLU A 624 -8.94 -20.41 22.23
C GLU A 624 -7.99 -19.73 23.23
N ARG A 625 -6.91 -19.08 22.78
CA ARG A 625 -5.99 -18.35 23.67
C ARG A 625 -6.65 -17.16 24.40
N PHE A 626 -7.78 -16.68 23.90
CA PHE A 626 -8.55 -15.59 24.52
C PHE A 626 -9.70 -16.08 25.41
N LEU A 627 -9.92 -17.40 25.49
CA LEU A 627 -10.93 -17.99 26.37
C LEU A 627 -10.36 -18.24 27.77
N GLY A 628 -11.14 -17.94 28.81
CA GLY A 628 -10.84 -18.38 30.19
C GLY A 628 -9.71 -17.66 30.93
N GLY A 629 -9.06 -16.65 30.34
CA GLY A 629 -8.03 -15.84 31.03
C GLY A 629 -8.57 -15.03 32.20
N LYS A 630 -7.80 -14.93 33.29
CA LYS A 630 -8.13 -14.11 34.49
C LYS A 630 -6.93 -13.24 34.90
N PRO A 631 -6.94 -11.92 34.63
CA PRO A 631 -7.91 -11.18 33.83
C PRO A 631 -7.81 -11.53 32.33
N PRO A 632 -8.89 -11.38 31.55
CA PRO A 632 -8.86 -11.61 30.11
C PRO A 632 -8.07 -10.48 29.42
N VAL A 633 -7.17 -10.86 28.50
CA VAL A 633 -6.43 -9.90 27.66
C VAL A 633 -7.40 -9.12 26.79
N ASP A 634 -7.28 -7.80 26.76
CA ASP A 634 -8.18 -6.91 26.01
C ASP A 634 -7.45 -5.82 25.22
N PHE A 635 -8.03 -5.39 24.10
CA PHE A 635 -7.44 -4.38 23.22
C PHE A 635 -7.77 -2.93 23.65
N ARG A 636 -8.34 -2.73 24.84
CA ARG A 636 -8.74 -1.41 25.37
C ARG A 636 -7.57 -0.58 25.93
N GLY A 637 -6.34 -1.00 25.65
CA GLY A 637 -5.13 -0.21 25.85
C GLY A 637 -4.35 -0.48 27.13
N THR A 638 -4.82 -1.37 28.00
CA THR A 638 -4.14 -1.75 29.26
C THR A 638 -3.16 -2.91 29.08
N ASP A 639 -3.45 -3.82 28.15
CA ASP A 639 -2.64 -4.99 27.86
C ASP A 639 -1.67 -4.73 26.71
N TYR A 640 -0.44 -4.29 27.02
CA TYR A 640 0.56 -3.91 26.01
C TYR A 640 1.01 -5.05 25.09
N GLN A 641 0.72 -6.30 25.46
CA GLN A 641 0.86 -7.47 24.60
C GLN A 641 -0.15 -7.51 23.44
N PHE A 642 -1.24 -6.74 23.53
CA PHE A 642 -2.34 -6.76 22.59
C PHE A 642 -2.94 -5.37 22.39
N ILE A 643 -2.30 -4.57 21.53
CA ILE A 643 -2.68 -3.16 21.26
C ILE A 643 -2.99 -2.88 19.78
N PRO A 644 -3.85 -3.66 19.10
CA PRO A 644 -4.18 -3.45 17.67
C PRO A 644 -4.84 -2.09 17.40
N PHE A 645 -5.43 -1.47 18.42
CA PHE A 645 -6.03 -0.12 18.37
C PHE A 645 -5.13 0.98 18.95
N GLY A 646 -3.86 0.65 19.24
CA GLY A 646 -2.95 1.49 20.00
C GLY A 646 -3.32 1.60 21.48
N THR A 647 -2.73 2.59 22.16
CA THR A 647 -2.94 2.82 23.60
C THR A 647 -2.75 4.32 23.95
N GLY A 648 -3.01 4.67 25.21
CA GLY A 648 -2.82 6.00 25.75
C GLY A 648 -3.72 7.06 25.11
N ARG A 649 -3.24 8.30 25.06
CA ARG A 649 -4.01 9.47 24.59
C ARG A 649 -4.53 9.33 23.15
N ARG A 650 -3.79 8.60 22.30
CA ARG A 650 -4.10 8.40 20.89
C ARG A 650 -4.76 7.05 20.60
N ILE A 651 -5.20 6.31 21.62
CA ILE A 651 -6.01 5.11 21.42
C ILE A 651 -7.19 5.40 20.50
N CYS A 652 -7.48 4.45 19.60
CA CYS A 652 -8.56 4.56 18.64
C CYS A 652 -9.88 4.92 19.33
N PRO A 653 -10.53 6.04 18.96
CA PRO A 653 -11.83 6.39 19.54
C PRO A 653 -12.97 5.53 18.95
N GLY A 654 -12.75 4.90 17.79
CA GLY A 654 -13.75 4.16 17.03
C GLY A 654 -14.03 2.74 17.49
N ILE A 655 -13.34 2.23 18.53
CA ILE A 655 -13.46 0.83 18.98
C ILE A 655 -14.93 0.43 19.21
N ASN A 656 -15.68 1.26 19.94
CA ASN A 656 -17.07 0.97 20.28
C ASN A 656 -17.99 1.01 19.06
N PHE A 657 -17.65 1.78 18.02
CA PHE A 657 -18.45 1.86 16.79
C PHE A 657 -18.16 0.67 15.87
N ALA A 658 -16.89 0.30 15.71
CA ALA A 658 -16.46 -0.73 14.77
C ALA A 658 -16.88 -2.14 15.22
N VAL A 659 -16.67 -2.50 16.50
CA VAL A 659 -16.85 -3.88 16.99
C VAL A 659 -18.26 -4.42 16.72
N PRO A 660 -19.38 -3.73 17.05
CA PRO A 660 -20.71 -4.25 16.76
C PRO A 660 -21.00 -4.42 15.26
N ALA A 661 -20.47 -3.53 14.41
CA ALA A 661 -20.65 -3.63 12.96
C ALA A 661 -19.87 -4.83 12.38
N LEU A 662 -18.65 -5.07 12.87
CA LEU A 662 -17.84 -6.22 12.49
C LEU A 662 -18.51 -7.54 12.92
N GLU A 663 -18.93 -7.62 14.18
CA GLU A 663 -19.58 -8.78 14.76
C GLU A 663 -20.88 -9.13 14.02
N LEU A 664 -21.75 -8.14 13.80
CA LEU A 664 -23.01 -8.34 13.10
C LEU A 664 -22.81 -8.82 11.67
N ALA A 665 -21.85 -8.23 10.94
CA ALA A 665 -21.55 -8.62 9.57
C ALA A 665 -21.05 -10.07 9.51
N LEU A 666 -20.00 -10.43 10.25
CA LEU A 666 -19.43 -11.77 10.22
C LEU A 666 -20.46 -12.84 10.61
N VAL A 667 -21.21 -12.60 11.68
CA VAL A 667 -22.27 -13.49 12.13
C VAL A 667 -23.34 -13.66 11.05
N SER A 668 -23.75 -12.56 10.40
CA SER A 668 -24.74 -12.61 9.31
C SER A 668 -24.25 -13.41 8.11
N LEU A 669 -22.96 -13.30 7.75
CA LEU A 669 -22.35 -14.06 6.65
C LEU A 669 -22.33 -15.56 6.96
N LEU A 670 -21.94 -15.95 8.18
CA LEU A 670 -21.83 -17.35 8.59
C LEU A 670 -23.17 -18.00 8.91
N HIS A 671 -24.16 -17.20 9.32
CA HIS A 671 -25.52 -17.67 9.60
C HIS A 671 -26.30 -17.99 8.32
N HIS A 672 -26.19 -17.15 7.29
CA HIS A 672 -27.01 -17.30 6.08
C HIS A 672 -26.37 -18.14 4.97
N PHE A 673 -25.04 -18.27 4.97
CA PHE A 673 -24.30 -18.87 3.85
C PHE A 673 -23.26 -19.88 4.33
N ASP A 674 -23.09 -20.92 3.51
CA ASP A 674 -21.85 -21.69 3.43
C ASP A 674 -20.95 -21.04 2.39
N TRP A 675 -19.64 -21.12 2.60
CA TRP A 675 -18.65 -20.41 1.79
C TRP A 675 -17.68 -21.41 1.17
N GLU A 676 -17.58 -21.36 -0.16
CA GLU A 676 -16.67 -22.21 -0.92
C GLU A 676 -15.65 -21.36 -1.69
N LEU A 677 -14.50 -21.96 -1.96
CA LEU A 677 -13.51 -21.39 -2.87
C LEU A 677 -13.91 -21.67 -4.33
N PRO A 678 -13.46 -20.85 -5.29
CA PRO A 678 -13.64 -21.13 -6.71
C PRO A 678 -13.17 -22.54 -7.09
N ALA A 679 -13.81 -23.13 -8.11
CA ALA A 679 -13.56 -24.51 -8.50
C ALA A 679 -12.06 -24.80 -8.72
N GLY A 680 -11.57 -25.86 -8.08
CA GLY A 680 -10.17 -26.29 -8.16
C GLY A 680 -9.23 -25.67 -7.13
N MET A 681 -9.68 -24.70 -6.31
CA MET A 681 -8.89 -24.14 -5.22
C MET A 681 -9.15 -24.86 -3.90
N ARG A 682 -8.08 -25.14 -3.14
CA ARG A 682 -8.15 -25.63 -1.75
C ARG A 682 -7.82 -24.48 -0.78
N PRO A 683 -8.21 -24.57 0.50
CA PRO A 683 -7.84 -23.57 1.50
C PRO A 683 -6.33 -23.31 1.62
N THR A 684 -5.51 -24.35 1.43
CA THR A 684 -4.04 -24.24 1.42
C THR A 684 -3.48 -23.44 0.26
N ASP A 685 -4.27 -23.22 -0.79
CA ASP A 685 -3.88 -22.48 -1.98
C ASP A 685 -4.22 -20.97 -1.84
N LEU A 686 -4.82 -20.55 -0.72
CA LEU A 686 -5.11 -19.14 -0.43
C LEU A 686 -3.83 -18.36 -0.13
N ASP A 687 -3.65 -17.23 -0.83
CA ASP A 687 -2.57 -16.29 -0.52
C ASP A 687 -2.85 -15.55 0.81
N MET A 688 -2.11 -15.90 1.85
CA MET A 688 -2.14 -15.23 3.15
C MET A 688 -1.11 -14.09 3.25
N GLY A 689 -0.59 -13.62 2.11
CA GLY A 689 0.32 -12.48 2.01
C GLY A 689 -0.36 -11.13 2.16
N GLU A 690 0.43 -10.14 2.58
CA GLU A 690 -0.01 -8.77 2.84
C GLU A 690 0.37 -7.84 1.68
N ALA A 691 -0.45 -6.83 1.40
CA ALA A 691 -0.08 -5.71 0.55
C ALA A 691 0.60 -4.58 1.39
N PRO A 692 1.51 -3.80 0.80
CA PRO A 692 2.14 -2.68 1.49
C PRO A 692 1.21 -1.47 1.61
N GLY A 693 1.32 -0.69 2.69
CA GLY A 693 0.55 0.53 2.86
C GLY A 693 0.58 1.06 4.29
N LEU A 694 -0.21 2.13 4.54
CA LEU A 694 -0.55 2.57 5.90
C LEU A 694 -1.37 1.49 6.62
N THR A 695 -2.27 0.85 5.86
CA THR A 695 -2.97 -0.37 6.26
C THR A 695 -2.42 -1.59 5.50
N THR A 696 -2.67 -2.81 5.99
CA THR A 696 -2.21 -4.06 5.36
C THR A 696 -3.37 -4.96 4.95
N PRO A 697 -4.01 -4.69 3.80
CA PRO A 697 -4.98 -5.62 3.24
C PRO A 697 -4.28 -6.90 2.74
N ARG A 698 -5.08 -7.92 2.42
CA ARG A 698 -4.58 -9.10 1.72
C ARG A 698 -3.98 -8.70 0.38
N ARG A 699 -2.87 -9.34 -0.01
CA ARG A 699 -2.21 -9.10 -1.31
C ARG A 699 -3.12 -9.44 -2.48
N VAL A 700 -3.85 -10.54 -2.35
CA VAL A 700 -4.85 -11.00 -3.32
C VAL A 700 -6.22 -10.95 -2.64
N PRO A 701 -7.19 -10.17 -3.15
CA PRO A 701 -8.54 -10.12 -2.59
C PRO A 701 -9.19 -11.50 -2.50
N LEU A 702 -10.02 -11.73 -1.48
CA LEU A 702 -10.67 -13.00 -1.25
C LEU A 702 -11.85 -13.16 -2.21
N VAL A 703 -11.81 -14.20 -3.04
CA VAL A 703 -12.90 -14.55 -3.96
C VAL A 703 -13.59 -15.81 -3.44
N LEU A 704 -14.90 -15.73 -3.19
CA LEU A 704 -15.68 -16.83 -2.62
C LEU A 704 -16.97 -17.07 -3.40
N VAL A 705 -17.44 -18.31 -3.42
CA VAL A 705 -18.75 -18.70 -3.94
C VAL A 705 -19.68 -18.93 -2.74
N PRO A 706 -20.69 -18.06 -2.52
CA PRO A 706 -21.66 -18.25 -1.45
C PRO A 706 -22.68 -19.33 -1.83
N LYS A 707 -22.96 -20.25 -0.91
CA LYS A 707 -24.06 -21.21 -1.00
C LYS A 707 -25.09 -20.92 0.07
N ARG A 708 -26.37 -20.93 -0.31
CA ARG A 708 -27.44 -20.74 0.67
C ARG A 708 -27.47 -21.95 1.61
N LYS A 709 -27.43 -21.71 2.92
CA LYS A 709 -27.69 -22.75 3.91
C LYS A 709 -29.13 -23.25 3.76
N THR A 710 -29.30 -24.48 3.30
CA THR A 710 -30.59 -25.17 3.34
C THR A 710 -30.83 -25.65 4.77
N ARG A 711 -31.96 -25.26 5.38
CA ARG A 711 -32.38 -25.81 6.68
C ARG A 711 -32.77 -27.28 6.49
N SER A 712 -31.81 -28.20 6.53
CA SER A 712 -31.97 -29.63 6.87
C SER A 712 -30.57 -30.25 7.00
N ALA A 713 -30.07 -30.60 8.19
CA ALA A 713 -30.28 -31.94 8.74
C ALA A 713 -29.78 -32.07 10.20
N SER A 714 -30.43 -31.43 11.17
CA SER A 714 -30.19 -31.73 12.60
C SER A 714 -31.42 -32.27 13.35
N VAL A 715 -32.52 -32.54 12.66
CA VAL A 715 -33.75 -33.11 13.28
C VAL A 715 -34.02 -34.56 12.84
N ALA A 716 -33.26 -35.13 11.90
CA ALA A 716 -33.47 -36.49 11.41
C ALA A 716 -32.53 -37.56 12.02
N ALA A 717 -31.71 -37.23 13.02
CA ALA A 717 -30.79 -38.17 13.67
C ALA A 717 -31.17 -38.52 15.14
N GLN A 718 -32.40 -38.21 15.55
CA GLN A 718 -32.97 -38.63 16.85
C GLN A 718 -34.42 -39.14 16.71
N GLN A 719 -34.67 -39.96 15.69
CA GLN A 719 -35.78 -40.93 15.70
C GLN A 719 -35.26 -42.31 15.31
#